data_AF-A0A972UB16-F1
#
_entry.id   AF-A0A972UB16-F1
#
_cell.length_a   1.000
_cell.length_b   1.000
_cell.length_c   1.000
_cell.angle_alpha   90.00
_cell.angle_beta   90.00
_cell.angle_gamma   90.00
#
_symmetry.space_group_name_H-M   'P 1'
#
loop_
_entity.id
_entity.type
_entity.pdbx_description
1 polymer ?
#
loop_
_entity_poly.entity_id
_entity_poly.type
_entity_poly.pdbx_seq_one_letter_code
_entity_poly.pdbx_strand_id
1 'polypeptide(L)'
;MFLRSILGSRSYRMALLVGLMLVFAQPGEGATNWVLVGWNNLGMHCMDSDYSIFSILPPYNTVNAQLIKRVDGGSPVLVTLTNGLRVTYEAVVDPAGSSNSTSVGKSNFRQYAGALFGVTPGPDEGLPVPGPAYAMPGSNNVPQAMGYEGTPWNWFVAYGVPLTPYDDNGMPNSYPLMRLKAETVAGTELAYTDVVLPVSDEMDCRLCHHSDRGPAAEPTAGWVHHVDPGRDYRLNILRLHDERQSSNAVYITALASNGLNAAGLYASVVEDGHPVLCAACHLSEALPNTGFGDIAPLTEAIHARHAAVLDPRNGLSLDATANRVGCYTCHPGSVTRCLRGAMGSAVAADGSRAMQCQSCHGSMSDVADSERAGWLDEPNCQSCHSGDALNNEGAIRFLSALTNGLPRTVTNQRFATNPDTPAPGHSLYRFSSGHGGLQCSTCHGSTHAIYPSASPNDNLQNEHIQQQAGTLGDCSACHGPLGNVENASSTGGPHGMHSVGQAWVEVHHDRVGNLDDCRVCHGTDLKGTVLSRALVDRTLTVSLDGGDRSLHLWKGFQVGCYACHDGPNEGDPSGNNQPSTTPIWLTTTSAIPASVVLAATDGDGPSASWHVVAQPDNGTVALSGSTATYHPGQGFSGTDAFTFAVWDGLIDSNLATATVTVVEVDTVGDEIPDWWRRLHFGGDGTTTNGQSTALADPDSDDYRNIEEFRSGTDPNDPWSVTRIFGLSANASQATLRFASWLGQRFGVERSEDLLTNDWTNIADSVWGRTDSVTLADPGAAGRTNLFYRTSQAHE
;
A
#
# COMPACT_ATOMS: atom_id res chain seq x y z
N MET A 1 52.28 -27.13 -27.80
CA MET A 1 53.00 -27.73 -28.95
C MET A 1 52.39 -29.11 -29.21
N PHE A 2 52.02 -29.43 -30.46
CA PHE A 2 51.74 -30.77 -31.07
C PHE A 2 51.54 -32.04 -30.18
N LEU A 3 50.64 -33.00 -30.44
CA LEU A 3 50.04 -33.48 -31.71
C LEU A 3 48.91 -34.54 -31.47
N ARG A 4 47.76 -34.50 -32.18
CA ARG A 4 46.73 -35.60 -32.37
C ARG A 4 46.01 -36.15 -31.09
N SER A 5 44.90 -36.92 -31.11
CA SER A 5 43.73 -37.17 -32.02
C SER A 5 42.73 -38.14 -31.29
N ILE A 6 41.59 -38.67 -31.78
CA ILE A 6 40.94 -38.78 -33.11
C ILE A 6 39.41 -39.10 -32.97
N LEU A 7 38.61 -38.82 -34.01
CA LEU A 7 37.18 -39.23 -34.22
C LEU A 7 36.12 -38.74 -33.21
N GLY A 8 34.86 -38.46 -33.60
CA GLY A 8 34.27 -38.43 -34.95
C GLY A 8 32.87 -37.77 -34.94
N SER A 9 32.50 -37.09 -36.03
CA SER A 9 31.33 -36.20 -36.09
C SER A 9 30.15 -36.75 -36.89
N ARG A 10 28.92 -36.56 -36.40
CA ARG A 10 27.70 -36.53 -37.23
C ARG A 10 27.26 -35.09 -37.43
N SER A 11 26.97 -34.71 -38.67
CA SER A 11 26.65 -33.32 -39.04
C SER A 11 25.15 -33.06 -39.02
N TYR A 12 24.68 -32.22 -38.10
CA TYR A 12 23.41 -31.50 -38.28
C TYR A 12 23.69 -30.16 -38.96
N ARG A 13 22.84 -29.77 -39.92
CA ARG A 13 22.91 -28.45 -40.56
C ARG A 13 22.21 -27.43 -39.67
N MET A 14 22.99 -26.56 -39.06
CA MET A 14 22.49 -25.43 -38.29
C MET A 14 21.84 -24.42 -39.25
N ALA A 15 20.51 -24.30 -39.18
CA ALA A 15 19.78 -23.28 -39.93
C ALA A 15 19.96 -21.91 -39.27
N LEU A 16 20.13 -20.86 -40.07
CA LEU A 16 20.25 -19.50 -39.56
C LEU A 16 18.87 -18.96 -39.16
N LEU A 17 18.49 -19.17 -37.90
CA LEU A 17 17.40 -18.44 -37.28
C LEU A 17 17.90 -17.04 -36.92
N VAL A 18 17.51 -16.05 -37.74
CA VAL A 18 17.61 -14.63 -37.37
C VAL A 18 16.50 -14.35 -36.35
N GLY A 19 16.76 -14.73 -35.10
CA GLY A 19 15.87 -14.40 -34.00
C GLY A 19 15.86 -12.89 -33.82
N LEU A 20 14.71 -12.27 -34.10
CA LEU A 20 14.48 -10.86 -33.78
C LEU A 20 14.30 -10.74 -32.26
N MET A 21 15.41 -10.70 -31.54
CA MET A 21 15.39 -10.37 -30.11
C MET A 21 14.81 -8.95 -29.97
N LEU A 22 13.56 -8.88 -29.54
CA LEU A 22 13.02 -7.70 -28.87
C LEU A 22 13.79 -7.55 -27.56
N VAL A 23 14.94 -6.89 -27.65
CA VAL A 23 15.63 -6.35 -26.50
C VAL A 23 14.71 -5.27 -25.94
N PHE A 24 13.92 -5.63 -24.93
CA PHE A 24 13.45 -4.66 -23.96
C PHE A 24 14.69 -3.92 -23.46
N ALA A 25 14.76 -2.62 -23.71
CA ALA A 25 15.81 -1.79 -23.18
C ALA A 25 15.60 -1.67 -21.67
N GLN A 26 16.15 -2.61 -20.92
CA GLN A 26 16.40 -2.40 -19.50
C GLN A 26 17.19 -1.09 -19.37
N PRO A 27 16.86 -0.21 -18.41
CA PRO A 27 17.68 0.96 -18.09
C PRO A 27 18.96 0.52 -17.38
N GLY A 28 19.84 -0.16 -18.13
CA GLY A 28 21.04 -0.78 -17.63
C GLY A 28 22.20 0.19 -17.45
N GLU A 29 22.79 0.14 -16.26
CA GLU A 29 24.19 0.51 -16.00
C GLU A 29 24.62 1.93 -16.38
N GLY A 30 23.83 2.89 -15.91
CA GLY A 30 24.29 4.25 -15.64
C GLY A 30 23.78 4.71 -14.28
N ALA A 31 24.22 4.07 -13.18
CA ALA A 31 23.84 4.49 -11.83
C ALA A 31 24.28 5.93 -11.60
N THR A 32 23.33 6.86 -11.64
CA THR A 32 23.58 8.29 -11.50
C THR A 32 24.14 8.58 -10.11
N ASN A 33 24.97 9.61 -9.98
CA ASN A 33 25.45 10.08 -8.67
C ASN A 33 24.36 10.81 -7.87
N TRP A 34 23.09 10.40 -8.01
CA TRP A 34 21.90 11.02 -7.46
C TRP A 34 20.87 9.95 -7.11
N VAL A 35 20.15 10.16 -6.01
CA VAL A 35 19.04 9.33 -5.54
C VAL A 35 17.91 10.27 -5.18
N LEU A 36 16.73 10.06 -5.76
CA LEU A 36 15.52 10.79 -5.43
C LEU A 36 14.61 9.85 -4.63
N VAL A 37 14.10 10.32 -3.50
CA VAL A 37 13.16 9.56 -2.67
C VAL A 37 11.96 10.44 -2.36
N GLY A 38 10.76 9.94 -2.65
CA GLY A 38 9.48 10.65 -2.47
C GLY A 38 8.53 9.93 -1.52
N TRP A 39 7.60 10.65 -0.92
CA TRP A 39 6.53 10.08 -0.10
C TRP A 39 5.29 11.00 -0.05
N ASN A 40 4.12 10.42 0.18
CA ASN A 40 2.94 11.19 0.59
C ASN A 40 3.04 11.54 2.09
N ASN A 41 2.61 12.73 2.49
CA ASN A 41 2.79 13.20 3.87
C ASN A 41 1.97 12.47 4.97
N LEU A 42 0.97 11.63 4.61
CA LEU A 42 0.09 10.92 5.57
C LEU A 42 0.08 9.39 5.36
N GLY A 43 0.08 8.94 4.11
CA GLY A 43 -0.17 7.55 3.69
C GLY A 43 -1.59 7.29 3.18
N MET A 44 -2.52 8.21 3.41
CA MET A 44 -3.84 8.30 2.77
C MET A 44 -4.38 9.73 2.95
N HIS A 45 -4.97 10.31 1.90
CA HIS A 45 -5.82 11.49 2.00
C HIS A 45 -7.29 11.10 1.83
N CYS A 46 -8.19 11.90 2.40
CA CYS A 46 -9.63 11.68 2.31
C CYS A 46 -10.27 12.84 1.54
N MET A 47 -11.32 12.58 0.78
CA MET A 47 -12.10 13.61 0.09
C MET A 47 -13.60 13.37 0.21
N ASP A 48 -14.41 14.41 0.09
CA ASP A 48 -15.86 14.23 -0.08
C ASP A 48 -16.18 13.68 -1.48
N SER A 49 -17.09 12.70 -1.55
CA SER A 49 -17.64 12.16 -2.80
C SER A 49 -18.68 13.09 -3.46
N ASP A 50 -19.24 14.05 -2.72
CA ASP A 50 -20.19 15.05 -3.23
C ASP A 50 -20.05 16.36 -2.44
N TYR A 51 -19.72 17.45 -3.16
CA TYR A 51 -19.52 18.80 -2.61
C TYR A 51 -20.81 19.66 -2.65
N SER A 52 -21.95 19.10 -3.09
CA SER A 52 -23.20 19.84 -3.33
C SER A 52 -24.12 20.00 -2.10
N ILE A 53 -23.72 19.45 -0.94
CA ILE A 53 -24.45 19.55 0.33
C ILE A 53 -23.55 20.16 1.41
N PHE A 54 -22.46 19.47 1.74
CA PHE A 54 -21.41 19.97 2.62
C PHE A 54 -20.05 19.44 2.18
N SER A 55 -18.97 19.99 2.72
CA SER A 55 -17.63 19.42 2.61
C SER A 55 -16.89 19.45 3.94
N ILE A 56 -16.20 18.35 4.23
CA ILE A 56 -15.24 18.16 5.32
C ILE A 56 -13.80 18.33 4.78
N LEU A 57 -13.50 17.80 3.57
CA LEU A 57 -12.17 17.84 2.97
C LEU A 57 -12.23 17.98 1.43
N PRO A 58 -11.42 18.88 0.82
CA PRO A 58 -11.24 18.96 -0.62
C PRO A 58 -10.52 17.72 -1.20
N PRO A 59 -10.57 17.47 -2.53
CA PRO A 59 -9.90 16.35 -3.18
C PRO A 59 -8.41 16.61 -3.26
N TYR A 60 -7.68 16.21 -2.22
CA TYR A 60 -6.34 16.70 -1.93
C TYR A 60 -5.30 15.59 -1.85
N ASN A 61 -4.07 15.93 -2.22
CA ASN A 61 -2.89 15.14 -1.89
C ASN A 61 -1.68 16.04 -1.65
N THR A 62 -0.65 15.55 -0.95
CA THR A 62 0.62 16.27 -0.74
C THR A 62 1.77 15.30 -0.85
N VAL A 63 2.68 15.57 -1.77
CA VAL A 63 3.85 14.76 -2.06
C VAL A 63 5.13 15.54 -1.76
N ASN A 64 6.01 14.91 -1.00
CA ASN A 64 7.31 15.44 -0.57
C ASN A 64 8.42 14.61 -1.22
N ALA A 65 9.61 15.20 -1.39
CA ALA A 65 10.79 14.46 -1.83
C ALA A 65 12.11 15.04 -1.31
N GLN A 66 13.10 14.17 -1.11
CA GLN A 66 14.49 14.56 -0.86
C GLN A 66 15.41 14.00 -1.95
N LEU A 67 16.36 14.84 -2.36
CA LEU A 67 17.35 14.54 -3.39
C LEU A 67 18.73 14.43 -2.73
N ILE A 68 19.38 13.29 -2.92
CA ILE A 68 20.65 12.93 -2.31
C ILE A 68 21.69 12.78 -3.43
N LYS A 69 22.86 13.41 -3.28
CA LYS A 69 23.99 13.22 -4.18
C LYS A 69 24.91 12.12 -3.64
N ARG A 70 25.15 11.06 -4.42
CA ARG A 70 26.20 10.06 -4.11
C ARG A 70 27.58 10.68 -4.32
N VAL A 71 28.54 10.32 -3.48
CA VAL A 71 29.93 10.78 -3.56
C VAL A 71 30.87 9.57 -3.59
N ASP A 72 31.67 9.47 -4.64
CA ASP A 72 32.62 8.37 -4.81
C ASP A 72 33.73 8.45 -3.77
N GLY A 73 33.83 7.45 -2.89
CA GLY A 73 34.79 7.44 -1.78
C GLY A 73 34.49 8.47 -0.68
N GLY A 74 33.24 8.94 -0.55
CA GLY A 74 32.85 9.92 0.47
C GLY A 74 31.41 9.76 0.95
N SER A 75 31.04 10.52 1.98
CA SER A 75 29.66 10.59 2.47
C SER A 75 28.74 11.24 1.43
N PRO A 76 27.51 10.72 1.22
CA PRO A 76 26.53 11.36 0.36
C PRO A 76 26.07 12.72 0.93
N VAL A 77 25.55 13.57 0.04
CA VAL A 77 25.17 14.95 0.37
C VAL A 77 23.70 15.19 0.04
N LEU A 78 22.88 15.45 1.07
CA LEU A 78 21.50 15.92 0.90
C LEU A 78 21.48 17.33 0.27
N VAL A 79 20.56 17.55 -0.67
CA VAL A 79 20.35 18.86 -1.30
C VAL A 79 19.63 19.81 -0.34
N THR A 80 20.39 20.73 0.26
CA THR A 80 19.90 21.80 1.15
C THR A 80 19.64 23.15 0.45
N LEU A 81 20.02 23.26 -0.84
CA LEU A 81 19.79 24.42 -1.71
C LEU A 81 19.66 23.94 -3.16
N THR A 82 18.67 24.44 -3.91
CA THR A 82 18.36 23.95 -5.28
C THR A 82 19.49 24.20 -6.29
N ASN A 83 20.13 25.37 -6.29
CA ASN A 83 21.34 25.67 -7.06
C ASN A 83 21.32 25.26 -8.57
N GLY A 84 20.17 25.40 -9.23
CA GLY A 84 20.00 25.00 -10.64
C GLY A 84 19.45 23.57 -10.85
N LEU A 85 19.03 22.91 -9.78
CA LEU A 85 18.21 21.70 -9.76
C LEU A 85 16.73 22.06 -9.59
N ARG A 86 15.84 21.18 -10.07
CA ARG A 86 14.40 21.16 -9.72
C ARG A 86 13.93 19.71 -9.60
N VAL A 87 12.76 19.51 -8.99
CA VAL A 87 12.02 18.24 -9.06
C VAL A 87 10.66 18.53 -9.69
N THR A 88 10.22 17.65 -10.59
CA THR A 88 8.87 17.67 -11.19
C THR A 88 8.12 16.39 -10.86
N TYR A 89 6.79 16.40 -10.99
CA TYR A 89 5.95 15.21 -10.96
C TYR A 89 5.10 15.09 -12.24
N GLU A 90 4.96 13.86 -12.73
CA GLU A 90 4.10 13.47 -13.87
C GLU A 90 3.39 12.16 -13.52
N ALA A 91 2.20 11.91 -14.08
CA ALA A 91 1.48 10.66 -13.83
C ALA A 91 2.15 9.51 -14.59
N VAL A 92 2.10 8.29 -14.03
CA VAL A 92 2.55 7.08 -14.72
C VAL A 92 1.46 6.01 -14.70
N VAL A 93 1.63 5.01 -15.55
CA VAL A 93 0.78 3.82 -15.55
C VAL A 93 1.32 2.88 -14.47
N ASP A 94 0.46 2.44 -13.56
CA ASP A 94 0.82 1.46 -12.54
C ASP A 94 0.88 0.02 -13.11
N PRO A 95 1.38 -0.98 -12.34
CA PRO A 95 1.51 -2.35 -12.84
C PRO A 95 0.19 -3.01 -13.27
N ALA A 96 -0.97 -2.52 -12.83
CA ALA A 96 -2.30 -2.98 -13.23
C ALA A 96 -2.83 -2.26 -14.49
N GLY A 97 -2.03 -1.38 -15.11
CA GLY A 97 -2.39 -0.66 -16.31
C GLY A 97 -3.26 0.59 -16.09
N SER A 98 -3.45 1.04 -14.84
CA SER A 98 -4.26 2.20 -14.50
C SER A 98 -3.40 3.47 -14.38
N SER A 99 -3.97 4.64 -14.67
CA SER A 99 -3.27 5.93 -14.55
C SER A 99 -4.21 7.10 -14.30
N ASN A 100 -3.71 8.14 -13.62
CA ASN A 100 -4.49 9.25 -13.09
C ASN A 100 -3.74 10.56 -13.37
N SER A 101 -3.87 11.09 -14.59
CA SER A 101 -3.20 12.32 -15.04
C SER A 101 -4.04 13.57 -14.83
N THR A 102 -5.37 13.45 -14.69
CA THR A 102 -6.30 14.59 -14.59
C THR A 102 -7.36 14.42 -13.50
N SER A 103 -7.83 15.54 -12.95
CA SER A 103 -9.00 15.62 -12.05
C SER A 103 -10.31 15.94 -12.78
N VAL A 104 -10.25 16.14 -14.11
CA VAL A 104 -11.39 16.58 -14.91
C VAL A 104 -12.42 15.47 -15.07
N GLY A 105 -13.66 15.77 -14.68
CA GLY A 105 -14.82 14.87 -14.83
C GLY A 105 -15.02 13.88 -13.69
N LYS A 106 -14.09 13.80 -12.73
CA LYS A 106 -14.05 12.76 -11.67
C LYS A 106 -14.73 13.16 -10.35
N SER A 107 -15.12 14.42 -10.19
CA SER A 107 -15.92 14.91 -9.06
C SER A 107 -16.63 16.22 -9.41
N ASN A 108 -17.64 16.61 -8.62
CA ASN A 108 -18.30 17.91 -8.76
C ASN A 108 -17.59 19.06 -8.00
N PHE A 109 -16.41 18.80 -7.40
CA PHE A 109 -15.65 19.76 -6.58
C PHE A 109 -15.56 21.17 -7.19
N ARG A 110 -15.10 21.29 -8.44
CA ARG A 110 -14.89 22.60 -9.10
C ARG A 110 -16.18 23.40 -9.33
N GLN A 111 -17.35 22.75 -9.31
CA GLN A 111 -18.65 23.44 -9.38
C GLN A 111 -18.97 24.19 -8.07
N TYR A 112 -18.54 23.64 -6.93
CA TYR A 112 -18.90 24.12 -5.59
C TYR A 112 -17.73 24.79 -4.85
N ALA A 113 -16.49 24.64 -5.32
CA ALA A 113 -15.30 25.20 -4.69
C ALA A 113 -15.36 26.72 -4.49
N GLY A 114 -16.03 27.46 -5.38
CA GLY A 114 -16.23 28.91 -5.24
C GLY A 114 -17.13 29.30 -4.06
N ALA A 115 -18.09 28.45 -3.69
CA ALA A 115 -18.94 28.65 -2.51
C ALA A 115 -18.26 28.14 -1.24
N LEU A 116 -17.66 26.95 -1.30
CA LEU A 116 -17.04 26.29 -0.15
C LEU A 116 -15.73 26.94 0.30
N PHE A 117 -14.83 27.26 -0.63
CA PHE A 117 -13.45 27.67 -0.34
C PHE A 117 -13.12 29.09 -0.85
N GLY A 118 -14.11 29.83 -1.36
CA GLY A 118 -13.96 31.21 -1.84
C GLY A 118 -13.11 31.36 -3.12
N VAL A 119 -12.73 30.27 -3.77
CA VAL A 119 -11.87 30.26 -4.98
C VAL A 119 -12.47 29.37 -6.08
N THR A 120 -12.28 29.76 -7.34
CA THR A 120 -12.76 28.97 -8.50
C THR A 120 -11.55 28.43 -9.27
N PRO A 121 -11.00 27.27 -8.87
CA PRO A 121 -9.86 26.67 -9.55
C PRO A 121 -10.20 26.26 -10.98
N GLY A 122 -9.23 26.39 -11.88
CA GLY A 122 -9.32 25.94 -13.26
C GLY A 122 -9.36 24.40 -13.40
N PRO A 123 -9.42 23.88 -14.64
CA PRO A 123 -9.16 22.48 -14.91
C PRO A 123 -7.80 22.08 -14.31
N ASP A 124 -7.77 20.93 -13.63
CA ASP A 124 -6.57 20.37 -13.01
C ASP A 124 -5.88 21.22 -11.92
N GLU A 125 -6.45 22.34 -11.48
CA GLU A 125 -5.87 23.23 -10.45
C GLU A 125 -6.36 22.90 -9.02
N GLY A 126 -5.46 22.91 -8.03
CA GLY A 126 -5.79 22.79 -6.60
C GLY A 126 -6.25 24.11 -5.96
N LEU A 127 -6.45 24.13 -4.64
CA LEU A 127 -6.66 25.39 -3.90
C LEU A 127 -5.30 25.92 -3.39
N PRO A 128 -5.12 27.24 -3.21
CA PRO A 128 -3.89 27.81 -2.65
C PRO A 128 -3.88 27.71 -1.11
N VAL A 129 -3.88 26.47 -0.59
CA VAL A 129 -3.89 26.16 0.85
C VAL A 129 -3.04 24.90 1.11
N PRO A 130 -2.08 24.91 2.05
CA PRO A 130 -1.60 26.05 2.85
C PRO A 130 -0.61 26.96 2.08
N GLY A 131 -0.15 26.54 0.91
CA GLY A 131 0.84 27.24 0.08
C GLY A 131 0.28 27.72 -1.27
N PRO A 132 1.11 27.88 -2.32
CA PRO A 132 0.59 28.10 -3.67
C PRO A 132 -0.22 26.90 -4.14
N ALA A 133 -1.17 27.12 -5.06
CA ALA A 133 -1.90 26.03 -5.70
C ALA A 133 -0.95 25.21 -6.60
N TYR A 134 -1.01 23.89 -6.49
CA TYR A 134 -0.35 22.95 -7.39
C TYR A 134 -1.41 22.26 -8.27
N ALA A 135 -1.00 21.79 -9.44
CA ALA A 135 -1.90 21.23 -10.45
C ALA A 135 -1.70 19.71 -10.64
N MET A 136 -2.68 19.03 -11.21
CA MET A 136 -2.47 17.73 -11.85
C MET A 136 -1.75 17.92 -13.21
N PRO A 137 -1.02 16.91 -13.73
CA PRO A 137 -0.36 16.98 -15.03
C PRO A 137 -1.29 17.25 -16.23
N GLY A 138 -2.59 16.98 -16.06
CA GLY A 138 -3.64 17.09 -17.07
C GLY A 138 -3.55 15.99 -18.14
N SER A 139 -4.52 15.95 -19.05
CA SER A 139 -4.62 14.88 -20.06
C SER A 139 -3.50 14.83 -21.12
N ASN A 140 -2.60 15.81 -21.13
CA ASN A 140 -1.35 15.78 -21.92
C ASN A 140 -0.14 15.30 -21.09
N ASN A 141 -0.37 14.94 -19.82
CA ASN A 141 0.62 14.56 -18.81
C ASN A 141 1.84 15.48 -18.75
N VAL A 142 1.61 16.80 -18.62
CA VAL A 142 2.68 17.80 -18.59
C VAL A 142 3.33 17.79 -17.20
N PRO A 143 4.65 17.57 -17.08
CA PRO A 143 5.32 17.54 -15.78
C PRO A 143 5.16 18.86 -15.02
N GLN A 144 4.68 18.76 -13.78
CA GLN A 144 4.42 19.90 -12.89
C GLN A 144 5.60 20.09 -11.93
N ALA A 145 5.96 21.34 -11.62
CA ALA A 145 7.10 21.63 -10.76
C ALA A 145 6.74 21.54 -9.27
N MET A 146 7.62 20.94 -8.47
CA MET A 146 7.55 20.99 -7.01
C MET A 146 8.20 22.28 -6.50
N GLY A 147 7.65 22.87 -5.43
CA GLY A 147 8.34 23.89 -4.64
C GLY A 147 9.53 23.31 -3.89
N TYR A 148 10.35 24.17 -3.29
CA TYR A 148 11.45 23.76 -2.42
C TYR A 148 11.41 24.54 -1.10
N GLU A 149 11.47 23.81 0.01
CA GLU A 149 11.57 24.39 1.35
C GLU A 149 12.94 24.04 1.94
N GLY A 150 13.67 25.07 2.36
CA GLY A 150 15.00 24.91 2.96
C GLY A 150 14.95 24.39 4.40
N THR A 151 16.02 24.66 5.15
CA THR A 151 16.16 24.26 6.55
C THR A 151 14.99 24.79 7.40
N PRO A 152 14.35 23.96 8.26
CA PRO A 152 14.78 22.62 8.68
C PRO A 152 14.46 21.47 7.70
N TRP A 153 13.48 21.63 6.81
CA TRP A 153 12.94 20.53 6.00
C TRP A 153 13.90 20.01 4.93
N ASN A 154 14.53 20.93 4.19
CA ASN A 154 15.42 20.65 3.07
C ASN A 154 14.79 19.66 2.06
N TRP A 155 13.58 19.94 1.60
CA TRP A 155 12.78 19.06 0.74
C TRP A 155 12.14 19.79 -0.45
N PHE A 156 11.78 19.01 -1.46
CA PHE A 156 10.83 19.44 -2.50
C PHE A 156 9.42 19.04 -2.07
N VAL A 157 8.41 19.86 -2.40
CA VAL A 157 7.02 19.61 -2.01
C VAL A 157 6.01 20.13 -3.05
N ALA A 158 4.91 19.41 -3.23
CA ALA A 158 3.70 19.88 -3.89
C ALA A 158 2.50 19.66 -2.95
N TYR A 159 1.81 20.75 -2.58
CA TYR A 159 0.68 20.77 -1.66
C TYR A 159 -0.66 20.79 -2.42
N GLY A 160 -1.68 20.14 -1.88
CA GLY A 160 -3.05 20.25 -2.41
C GLY A 160 -3.22 19.86 -3.87
N VAL A 161 -2.42 18.91 -4.38
CA VAL A 161 -2.55 18.37 -5.73
C VAL A 161 -3.97 17.76 -5.87
N PRO A 162 -4.79 18.19 -6.85
CA PRO A 162 -6.24 17.96 -6.82
C PRO A 162 -6.62 16.56 -7.30
N LEU A 163 -6.29 15.54 -6.52
CA LEU A 163 -6.38 14.13 -6.90
C LEU A 163 -7.68 13.46 -6.44
N THR A 164 -8.18 12.50 -7.21
CA THR A 164 -9.41 11.73 -6.94
C THR A 164 -9.14 10.22 -6.98
N PRO A 165 -9.91 9.38 -6.26
CA PRO A 165 -9.74 7.91 -6.20
C PRO A 165 -10.19 7.18 -7.49
N TYR A 166 -10.18 7.88 -8.63
CA TYR A 166 -10.61 7.40 -9.93
C TYR A 166 -9.54 7.69 -10.97
N ASP A 167 -9.25 6.70 -11.81
CA ASP A 167 -8.31 6.78 -12.92
C ASP A 167 -8.90 7.56 -14.11
N ASP A 168 -8.11 7.79 -15.15
CA ASP A 168 -8.52 8.59 -16.32
C ASP A 168 -9.62 7.92 -17.17
N ASN A 169 -9.94 6.65 -16.94
CA ASN A 169 -11.07 5.93 -17.52
C ASN A 169 -12.32 5.97 -16.61
N GLY A 170 -12.19 6.49 -15.38
CA GLY A 170 -13.23 6.49 -14.36
C GLY A 170 -13.26 5.23 -13.49
N MET A 171 -12.27 4.34 -13.60
CA MET A 171 -12.17 3.14 -12.77
C MET A 171 -11.59 3.48 -11.38
N PRO A 172 -11.99 2.80 -10.29
CA PRO A 172 -11.43 3.05 -8.97
C PRO A 172 -9.91 2.79 -8.93
N ASN A 173 -9.15 3.84 -8.61
CA ASN A 173 -7.73 3.74 -8.28
C ASN A 173 -7.40 4.72 -7.15
N SER A 174 -7.32 4.19 -5.93
CA SER A 174 -7.00 4.92 -4.69
C SER A 174 -5.51 4.96 -4.37
N TYR A 175 -4.67 4.30 -5.18
CA TYR A 175 -3.21 4.27 -5.04
C TYR A 175 -2.49 4.69 -6.35
N PRO A 176 -2.91 5.79 -7.01
CA PRO A 176 -2.35 6.19 -8.29
C PRO A 176 -0.88 6.57 -8.15
N LEU A 177 -0.11 6.21 -9.18
CA LEU A 177 1.34 6.32 -9.19
C LEU A 177 1.79 7.59 -9.95
N MET A 178 2.62 8.41 -9.32
CA MET A 178 3.27 9.58 -9.91
C MET A 178 4.77 9.34 -9.98
N ARG A 179 5.40 9.67 -11.11
CA ARG A 179 6.84 9.74 -11.24
C ARG A 179 7.34 11.09 -10.77
N LEU A 180 8.17 11.10 -9.74
CA LEU A 180 8.99 12.25 -9.40
C LEU A 180 10.29 12.18 -10.20
N LYS A 181 10.74 13.33 -10.72
CA LYS A 181 11.93 13.45 -11.57
C LYS A 181 12.79 14.60 -11.11
N ALA A 182 14.00 14.30 -10.67
CA ALA A 182 15.02 15.28 -10.35
C ALA A 182 15.80 15.61 -11.61
N GLU A 183 15.93 16.89 -11.92
CA GLU A 183 16.58 17.36 -13.15
C GLU A 183 17.28 18.71 -12.95
N THR A 184 18.19 19.04 -13.85
CA THR A 184 18.70 20.41 -13.96
C THR A 184 17.64 21.33 -14.55
N VAL A 185 17.74 22.64 -14.29
CA VAL A 185 16.86 23.65 -14.92
C VAL A 185 16.90 23.63 -16.46
N ALA A 186 17.93 23.03 -17.06
CA ALA A 186 18.09 22.84 -18.49
C ALA A 186 17.36 21.59 -19.06
N GLY A 187 16.65 20.81 -18.24
CA GLY A 187 15.94 19.62 -18.69
C GLY A 187 16.77 18.34 -18.73
N THR A 188 17.91 18.30 -18.02
CA THR A 188 18.73 17.09 -17.90
C THR A 188 18.31 16.30 -16.67
N GLU A 189 17.68 15.15 -16.87
CA GLU A 189 17.32 14.21 -15.81
C GLU A 189 18.56 13.73 -15.03
N LEU A 190 18.41 13.56 -13.72
CA LEU A 190 19.45 13.18 -12.78
C LEU A 190 19.08 11.94 -11.96
N ALA A 191 17.80 11.77 -11.63
CA ALA A 191 17.21 10.59 -11.00
C ALA A 191 15.68 10.67 -11.12
N TYR A 192 15.00 9.52 -11.09
CA TYR A 192 13.55 9.46 -10.92
C TYR A 192 13.18 8.44 -9.83
N THR A 193 11.97 8.57 -9.30
CA THR A 193 11.33 7.56 -8.44
C THR A 193 9.82 7.60 -8.64
N ASP A 194 9.15 6.47 -8.46
CA ASP A 194 7.70 6.36 -8.60
C ASP A 194 7.07 6.26 -7.20
N VAL A 195 6.09 7.11 -6.92
CA VAL A 195 5.50 7.27 -5.59
C VAL A 195 3.97 7.29 -5.66
N VAL A 196 3.33 6.62 -4.70
CA VAL A 196 1.88 6.61 -4.55
C VAL A 196 1.41 7.95 -3.97
N LEU A 197 0.39 8.54 -4.58
CA LEU A 197 -0.38 9.64 -3.99
C LEU A 197 -1.76 9.09 -3.59
N PRO A 198 -1.90 8.51 -2.39
CA PRO A 198 -3.09 7.76 -2.01
C PRO A 198 -4.24 8.68 -1.61
N VAL A 199 -5.42 8.46 -2.18
CA VAL A 199 -6.64 9.24 -1.92
C VAL A 199 -7.87 8.32 -1.92
N SER A 200 -8.86 8.60 -1.08
CA SER A 200 -10.10 7.82 -0.97
C SER A 200 -11.31 8.68 -0.59
N ASP A 201 -12.49 8.29 -1.07
CA ASP A 201 -13.80 8.91 -0.78
C ASP A 201 -14.71 7.99 0.08
N GLU A 202 -14.15 6.94 0.67
CA GLU A 202 -14.82 5.95 1.56
C GLU A 202 -15.49 6.52 2.83
N MET A 203 -15.37 7.82 3.11
CA MET A 203 -15.97 8.46 4.29
C MET A 203 -17.51 8.40 4.20
N ASP A 204 -18.12 7.46 4.92
CA ASP A 204 -19.51 7.08 4.69
C ASP A 204 -20.39 6.98 5.94
N CYS A 205 -21.12 8.06 6.23
CA CYS A 205 -22.03 8.12 7.37
C CYS A 205 -23.37 7.38 7.14
N ARG A 206 -23.63 6.82 5.95
CA ARG A 206 -24.95 6.26 5.58
C ARG A 206 -25.39 5.08 6.44
N LEU A 207 -24.47 4.38 7.10
CA LEU A 207 -24.76 3.29 8.04
C LEU A 207 -25.72 3.71 9.16
N CYS A 208 -25.65 4.98 9.59
CA CYS A 208 -26.49 5.54 10.65
C CYS A 208 -27.40 6.67 10.16
N HIS A 209 -26.92 7.54 9.26
CA HIS A 209 -27.60 8.80 8.90
C HIS A 209 -28.49 8.75 7.65
N HIS A 210 -28.48 7.65 6.90
CA HIS A 210 -29.46 7.45 5.83
C HIS A 210 -30.85 7.24 6.43
N SER A 211 -31.88 7.71 5.73
CA SER A 211 -33.29 7.51 6.08
C SER A 211 -33.58 6.05 6.46
N ASP A 212 -34.43 5.85 7.48
CA ASP A 212 -34.85 4.55 8.03
C ASP A 212 -33.76 3.65 8.66
N ARG A 213 -32.51 4.11 8.84
CA ARG A 213 -31.42 3.25 9.37
C ARG A 213 -31.36 3.09 10.89
N GLY A 214 -31.63 4.14 11.67
CA GLY A 214 -31.58 4.00 13.14
C GLY A 214 -32.04 5.24 13.93
N PRO A 215 -32.87 5.06 14.99
CA PRO A 215 -33.51 6.17 15.72
C PRO A 215 -32.55 7.05 16.54
N ALA A 216 -31.27 6.67 16.66
CA ALA A 216 -30.24 7.51 17.31
C ALA A 216 -29.74 8.67 16.44
N ALA A 217 -29.99 8.59 15.12
CA ALA A 217 -29.58 9.57 14.12
C ALA A 217 -30.76 10.25 13.40
N GLU A 218 -32.00 9.83 13.69
CA GLU A 218 -33.21 10.47 13.18
C GLU A 218 -33.41 11.86 13.81
N PRO A 219 -33.64 12.93 13.01
CA PRO A 219 -34.09 14.21 13.55
C PRO A 219 -35.47 14.09 14.20
N THR A 220 -35.75 14.84 15.28
CA THR A 220 -37.07 14.89 15.93
C THR A 220 -38.20 15.27 14.97
N ALA A 221 -37.88 15.98 13.89
CA ALA A 221 -38.81 16.33 12.81
C ALA A 221 -38.86 15.30 11.64
N GLY A 222 -38.35 14.09 11.87
CA GLY A 222 -38.32 12.94 10.94
C GLY A 222 -37.17 12.97 9.93
N TRP A 223 -36.99 11.85 9.21
CA TRP A 223 -36.04 11.74 8.11
C TRP A 223 -36.37 12.62 6.90
N VAL A 224 -35.34 13.18 6.26
CA VAL A 224 -35.37 13.79 4.93
C VAL A 224 -35.05 12.70 3.91
N HIS A 225 -36.07 12.24 3.19
CA HIS A 225 -35.92 11.20 2.19
C HIS A 225 -35.49 11.83 0.85
N HIS A 226 -34.32 11.45 0.33
CA HIS A 226 -33.83 11.94 -0.95
C HIS A 226 -33.55 10.78 -1.93
N VAL A 227 -33.86 10.97 -3.22
CA VAL A 227 -33.78 9.90 -4.24
C VAL A 227 -32.36 9.46 -4.58
N ASP A 228 -31.39 10.34 -4.37
CA ASP A 228 -29.95 10.04 -4.38
C ASP A 228 -29.50 9.75 -2.93
N PRO A 229 -29.08 8.51 -2.60
CA PRO A 229 -28.62 8.12 -1.27
C PRO A 229 -27.38 8.89 -0.78
N GLY A 230 -26.54 9.39 -1.68
CA GLY A 230 -25.35 10.18 -1.34
C GLY A 230 -25.70 11.57 -0.81
N ARG A 231 -26.87 12.10 -1.18
CA ARG A 231 -27.43 13.36 -0.67
C ARG A 231 -28.38 13.15 0.51
N ASP A 232 -29.10 12.03 0.58
CA ASP A 232 -30.01 11.66 1.68
C ASP A 232 -29.34 11.78 3.06
N TYR A 233 -28.29 11.00 3.30
CA TYR A 233 -27.64 10.99 4.61
C TYR A 233 -26.98 12.34 4.96
N ARG A 234 -26.47 13.06 3.95
CA ARG A 234 -25.85 14.38 4.14
C ARG A 234 -26.88 15.43 4.56
N LEU A 235 -28.07 15.45 3.94
CA LEU A 235 -29.17 16.32 4.34
C LEU A 235 -29.69 16.00 5.75
N ASN A 236 -29.76 14.70 6.10
CA ASN A 236 -30.14 14.26 7.44
C ASN A 236 -29.12 14.68 8.51
N ILE A 237 -27.82 14.66 8.22
CA ILE A 237 -26.76 15.21 9.09
C ILE A 237 -26.98 16.71 9.35
N LEU A 238 -27.20 17.52 8.30
CA LEU A 238 -27.41 18.96 8.46
C LEU A 238 -28.67 19.27 9.29
N ARG A 239 -29.77 18.55 9.04
CA ARG A 239 -31.02 18.74 9.80
C ARG A 239 -30.88 18.36 11.28
N LEU A 240 -30.15 17.27 11.58
CA LEU A 240 -29.86 16.85 12.94
C LEU A 240 -28.87 17.81 13.65
N HIS A 241 -27.94 18.40 12.90
CA HIS A 241 -27.04 19.45 13.40
C HIS A 241 -27.83 20.71 13.77
N ASP A 242 -28.69 21.19 12.88
CA ASP A 242 -29.55 22.36 13.10
C ASP A 242 -30.45 22.19 14.33
N GLU A 243 -31.10 21.04 14.46
CA GLU A 243 -31.91 20.70 15.65
C GLU A 243 -31.09 20.84 16.94
N ARG A 244 -29.86 20.31 16.96
CA ARG A 244 -28.97 20.31 18.12
C ARG A 244 -28.34 21.68 18.43
N GLN A 245 -28.22 22.58 17.45
CA GLN A 245 -27.56 23.89 17.60
C GLN A 245 -28.51 25.10 17.51
N SER A 246 -29.78 24.92 17.14
CA SER A 246 -30.77 25.99 16.90
C SER A 246 -30.94 27.05 18.02
N SER A 247 -30.58 26.72 19.27
CA SER A 247 -30.63 27.63 20.42
C SER A 247 -29.28 28.25 20.81
N ASN A 248 -28.19 27.89 20.11
CA ASN A 248 -26.83 28.35 20.38
C ASN A 248 -26.57 29.71 19.69
N ALA A 249 -26.36 30.76 20.50
CA ALA A 249 -26.10 32.11 19.99
C ALA A 249 -24.80 32.24 19.18
N VAL A 250 -23.78 31.41 19.46
CA VAL A 250 -22.53 31.39 18.68
C VAL A 250 -22.79 30.81 17.30
N TYR A 251 -23.58 29.73 17.20
CA TYR A 251 -23.98 29.13 15.93
C TYR A 251 -24.79 30.11 15.06
N ILE A 252 -25.77 30.81 15.62
CA ILE A 252 -26.56 31.83 14.89
C ILE A 252 -25.65 32.96 14.37
N THR A 253 -24.61 33.33 15.13
CA THR A 253 -23.63 34.34 14.72
C THR A 253 -22.68 33.81 13.62
N ALA A 254 -22.30 32.53 13.70
CA ALA A 254 -21.46 31.86 12.71
C ALA A 254 -22.17 31.71 11.35
N LEU A 255 -23.48 31.39 11.35
CA LEU A 255 -24.32 31.39 10.15
C LEU A 255 -24.27 32.74 9.43
N ALA A 256 -24.62 33.81 10.15
CA ALA A 256 -24.65 35.17 9.59
C ALA A 256 -23.27 35.65 9.13
N SER A 257 -22.20 35.25 9.80
CA SER A 257 -20.83 35.64 9.46
C SER A 257 -20.30 34.93 8.21
N ASN A 258 -20.74 33.69 7.97
CA ASN A 258 -20.40 32.90 6.77
C ASN A 258 -21.40 33.07 5.62
N GLY A 259 -22.41 33.95 5.76
CA GLY A 259 -23.42 34.19 4.71
C GLY A 259 -24.45 33.07 4.54
N LEU A 260 -24.58 32.19 5.54
CA LEU A 260 -25.50 31.06 5.55
C LEU A 260 -26.92 31.47 6.00
N ASN A 261 -27.91 30.64 5.67
CA ASN A 261 -29.32 30.90 5.97
C ASN A 261 -29.57 30.95 7.49
N ALA A 262 -30.27 31.98 7.95
CA ALA A 262 -30.59 32.18 9.37
C ALA A 262 -31.51 31.10 9.98
N ALA A 263 -32.13 30.24 9.16
CA ALA A 263 -32.89 29.07 9.60
C ALA A 263 -32.04 27.79 9.78
N GLY A 264 -30.80 27.75 9.27
CA GLY A 264 -29.86 26.65 9.49
C GLY A 264 -29.04 26.20 8.28
N LEU A 265 -28.14 25.24 8.50
CA LEU A 265 -27.33 24.59 7.46
C LEU A 265 -28.21 23.88 6.43
N TYR A 266 -29.24 23.17 6.87
CA TYR A 266 -30.18 22.48 5.99
C TYR A 266 -30.89 23.46 5.05
N ALA A 267 -31.39 24.57 5.58
CA ALA A 267 -32.05 25.61 4.79
C ALA A 267 -31.08 26.27 3.79
N SER A 268 -29.83 26.50 4.18
CA SER A 268 -28.77 27.02 3.29
C SER A 268 -28.62 26.16 2.03
N VAL A 269 -28.68 24.83 2.17
CA VAL A 269 -28.57 23.89 1.05
C VAL A 269 -29.87 23.79 0.24
N VAL A 270 -31.03 23.64 0.89
CA VAL A 270 -32.29 23.29 0.18
C VAL A 270 -33.12 24.50 -0.27
N GLU A 271 -32.94 25.67 0.34
CA GLU A 271 -33.63 26.91 -0.04
C GLU A 271 -32.74 27.81 -0.90
N ASP A 272 -31.50 28.06 -0.47
CA ASP A 272 -30.57 28.99 -1.16
C ASP A 272 -29.61 28.29 -2.14
N GLY A 273 -29.49 26.96 -2.10
CA GLY A 273 -28.57 26.20 -2.94
C GLY A 273 -27.09 26.34 -2.56
N HIS A 274 -26.81 26.78 -1.33
CA HIS A 274 -25.47 27.08 -0.83
C HIS A 274 -24.90 25.90 -0.02
N PRO A 275 -23.85 25.21 -0.50
CA PRO A 275 -23.25 24.08 0.22
C PRO A 275 -22.40 24.55 1.40
N VAL A 276 -22.31 23.75 2.46
CA VAL A 276 -21.66 24.14 3.72
C VAL A 276 -20.23 23.59 3.82
N LEU A 277 -19.22 24.46 3.94
CA LEU A 277 -17.90 24.03 4.40
C LEU A 277 -17.94 23.84 5.91
N CYS A 278 -17.82 22.61 6.41
CA CYS A 278 -17.82 22.32 7.86
C CYS A 278 -16.70 23.09 8.60
N ALA A 279 -15.57 23.27 7.92
CA ALA A 279 -14.43 24.01 8.44
C ALA A 279 -14.69 25.52 8.65
N ALA A 280 -15.72 26.11 8.02
CA ALA A 280 -16.06 27.53 8.17
C ALA A 280 -16.61 27.89 9.57
N CYS A 281 -17.06 26.88 10.32
CA CYS A 281 -17.47 27.01 11.72
C CYS A 281 -16.53 26.29 12.68
N HIS A 282 -16.04 25.10 12.32
CA HIS A 282 -15.13 24.28 13.14
C HIS A 282 -13.69 24.40 12.66
N LEU A 283 -12.72 24.61 13.55
CA LEU A 283 -11.30 24.57 13.15
C LEU A 283 -10.93 23.21 12.54
N SER A 284 -10.16 23.20 11.44
CA SER A 284 -9.68 22.00 10.76
C SER A 284 -8.22 22.17 10.32
N GLU A 285 -7.32 21.31 10.80
CA GLU A 285 -5.88 21.39 10.51
C GLU A 285 -5.53 21.12 9.04
N ALA A 286 -6.42 20.49 8.28
CA ALA A 286 -6.30 20.34 6.83
C ALA A 286 -6.60 21.64 6.06
N LEU A 287 -7.27 22.60 6.71
CA LEU A 287 -7.66 23.91 6.17
C LEU A 287 -7.28 24.99 7.20
N PRO A 288 -5.98 25.28 7.40
CA PRO A 288 -5.54 26.18 8.45
C PRO A 288 -6.11 27.60 8.28
N ASN A 289 -6.33 28.28 9.41
CA ASN A 289 -6.99 29.59 9.55
C ASN A 289 -8.52 29.59 9.36
N THR A 290 -9.20 28.44 9.44
CA THR A 290 -10.67 28.38 9.53
C THR A 290 -11.17 28.25 10.98
N GLY A 291 -12.47 27.99 11.17
CA GLY A 291 -13.15 27.99 12.47
C GLY A 291 -13.76 29.35 12.85
N PHE A 292 -14.74 29.35 13.77
CA PHE A 292 -15.46 30.55 14.19
C PHE A 292 -15.59 30.64 15.71
N GLY A 293 -14.87 31.59 16.33
CA GLY A 293 -14.92 31.84 17.77
C GLY A 293 -14.55 30.59 18.60
N ASP A 294 -15.24 30.40 19.71
CA ASP A 294 -15.02 29.27 20.64
C ASP A 294 -15.77 27.98 20.20
N ILE A 295 -16.05 27.80 18.90
CA ILE A 295 -16.63 26.55 18.39
C ILE A 295 -15.53 25.48 18.34
N ALA A 296 -15.76 24.37 19.07
CA ALA A 296 -14.88 23.21 19.14
C ALA A 296 -14.33 22.76 17.76
N PRO A 297 -13.04 22.44 17.63
CA PRO A 297 -12.45 21.91 16.40
C PRO A 297 -13.19 20.68 15.86
N LEU A 298 -13.08 20.43 14.55
CA LEU A 298 -13.87 19.39 13.89
C LEU A 298 -13.59 17.98 14.44
N THR A 299 -12.37 17.73 14.92
CA THR A 299 -12.01 16.47 15.59
C THR A 299 -12.72 16.29 16.93
N GLU A 300 -12.74 17.31 17.80
CA GLU A 300 -13.46 17.27 19.08
C GLU A 300 -14.97 17.12 18.82
N ALA A 301 -15.53 18.00 17.99
CA ALA A 301 -16.97 18.10 17.75
C ALA A 301 -17.58 16.82 17.14
N ILE A 302 -16.85 16.14 16.24
CA ILE A 302 -17.30 14.87 15.66
C ILE A 302 -17.09 13.73 16.67
N HIS A 303 -15.87 13.53 17.18
CA HIS A 303 -15.57 12.32 17.96
C HIS A 303 -16.29 12.28 19.31
N ALA A 304 -16.36 13.40 20.05
CA ALA A 304 -17.10 13.49 21.31
C ALA A 304 -18.58 13.14 21.15
N ARG A 305 -19.17 13.48 19.99
CA ARG A 305 -20.58 13.21 19.70
C ARG A 305 -20.86 11.76 19.30
N HIS A 306 -19.85 11.06 18.77
CA HIS A 306 -19.99 9.69 18.27
C HIS A 306 -19.52 8.61 19.25
N ALA A 307 -18.67 8.93 20.24
CA ALA A 307 -18.15 7.97 21.22
C ALA A 307 -19.25 7.05 21.82
N ALA A 308 -20.33 7.64 22.34
CA ALA A 308 -21.44 6.93 22.97
C ALA A 308 -22.47 6.33 21.99
N VAL A 309 -22.26 6.43 20.67
CA VAL A 309 -23.15 5.86 19.65
C VAL A 309 -22.82 4.37 19.46
N LEU A 310 -23.85 3.53 19.43
CA LEU A 310 -23.70 2.10 19.16
C LEU A 310 -23.57 1.85 17.64
N ASP A 311 -22.60 1.04 17.28
CA ASP A 311 -22.34 0.58 15.91
C ASP A 311 -23.39 -0.47 15.48
N PRO A 312 -24.20 -0.20 14.44
CA PRO A 312 -25.25 -1.13 14.01
C PRO A 312 -24.76 -2.53 13.60
N ARG A 313 -23.46 -2.69 13.31
CA ARG A 313 -22.86 -3.95 12.84
C ARG A 313 -22.55 -4.93 13.97
N ASN A 314 -22.36 -4.46 15.20
CA ASN A 314 -21.93 -5.29 16.33
C ASN A 314 -22.52 -4.90 17.70
N GLY A 315 -23.24 -3.77 17.81
CA GLY A 315 -23.88 -3.32 19.05
C GLY A 315 -22.94 -2.75 20.11
N LEU A 316 -21.64 -2.60 19.81
CA LEU A 316 -20.67 -1.95 20.69
C LEU A 316 -20.69 -0.43 20.48
N SER A 317 -20.34 0.34 21.52
CA SER A 317 -20.09 1.78 21.36
C SER A 317 -18.90 1.99 20.40
N LEU A 318 -18.93 3.06 19.60
CA LEU A 318 -17.79 3.44 18.75
C LEU A 318 -16.53 3.77 19.58
N ASP A 319 -16.70 4.20 20.83
CA ASP A 319 -15.63 4.40 21.81
C ASP A 319 -14.92 3.10 22.25
N ALA A 320 -15.57 1.94 22.15
CA ALA A 320 -15.06 0.71 22.71
C ALA A 320 -13.77 0.26 22.01
N THR A 321 -12.73 -0.06 22.78
CA THR A 321 -11.45 -0.62 22.28
C THR A 321 -11.57 -2.04 21.70
N ALA A 322 -12.73 -2.66 21.86
CA ALA A 322 -13.14 -3.88 21.17
C ALA A 322 -13.77 -3.61 19.79
N ASN A 323 -14.35 -2.42 19.56
CA ASN A 323 -14.93 -2.04 18.27
C ASN A 323 -13.86 -1.51 17.30
N ARG A 324 -12.87 -2.35 17.02
CA ARG A 324 -11.69 -2.00 16.19
C ARG A 324 -12.02 -1.67 14.72
N VAL A 325 -13.25 -1.94 14.28
CA VAL A 325 -13.78 -1.58 12.95
C VAL A 325 -14.54 -0.25 12.93
N GLY A 326 -14.81 0.35 14.10
CA GLY A 326 -15.59 1.60 14.22
C GLY A 326 -14.96 2.79 13.49
N CYS A 327 -13.62 2.91 13.52
CA CYS A 327 -12.90 3.97 12.83
C CYS A 327 -13.12 3.95 11.30
N TYR A 328 -13.18 2.77 10.69
CA TYR A 328 -13.40 2.59 9.25
C TYR A 328 -14.88 2.73 8.82
N THR A 329 -15.75 3.27 9.69
CA THR A 329 -17.05 3.82 9.27
C THR A 329 -16.90 5.26 8.76
N CYS A 330 -16.05 6.06 9.42
CA CYS A 330 -15.93 7.50 9.15
C CYS A 330 -14.61 7.88 8.47
N HIS A 331 -13.60 7.01 8.51
CA HIS A 331 -12.34 7.19 7.79
C HIS A 331 -12.15 6.09 6.73
N PRO A 332 -11.52 6.39 5.59
CA PRO A 332 -11.13 5.38 4.62
C PRO A 332 -10.35 4.21 5.21
N GLY A 333 -10.58 3.01 4.69
CA GLY A 333 -9.79 1.83 5.01
C GLY A 333 -10.58 0.53 5.17
N SER A 334 -11.89 0.57 4.90
CA SER A 334 -12.70 -0.65 4.72
C SER A 334 -12.28 -1.40 3.44
N VAL A 335 -11.94 -0.67 2.37
CA VAL A 335 -11.42 -1.21 1.09
C VAL A 335 -9.96 -0.77 0.89
N THR A 336 -9.68 0.53 1.01
CA THR A 336 -8.34 1.14 0.81
C THR A 336 -7.39 0.96 2.01
N ARG A 337 -7.71 0.04 2.93
CA ARG A 337 -6.89 -0.43 4.07
C ARG A 337 -5.93 0.64 4.63
N CYS A 338 -6.41 1.83 4.99
CA CYS A 338 -5.57 3.03 5.19
C CYS A 338 -4.27 2.73 5.97
N LEU A 339 -4.36 2.05 7.11
CA LEU A 339 -3.24 1.41 7.78
C LEU A 339 -2.81 0.10 7.05
N ARG A 340 -2.00 0.25 6.00
CA ARG A 340 -1.45 -0.84 5.15
C ARG A 340 0.06 -1.01 5.21
N GLY A 341 0.76 -0.21 6.02
CA GLY A 341 2.18 -0.41 6.31
C GLY A 341 2.44 -1.59 7.26
N ALA A 342 3.71 -1.86 7.55
CA ALA A 342 4.20 -2.96 8.40
C ALA A 342 3.53 -3.05 9.78
N MET A 343 3.00 -1.94 10.31
CA MET A 343 2.17 -1.94 11.52
C MET A 343 0.81 -2.60 11.29
N GLY A 344 0.10 -2.25 10.21
CA GLY A 344 -1.20 -2.86 9.85
C GLY A 344 -1.08 -4.34 9.48
N SER A 345 0.06 -4.74 8.91
CA SER A 345 0.43 -6.13 8.60
C SER A 345 0.92 -6.93 9.83
N ALA A 346 0.92 -6.36 11.03
CA ALA A 346 1.29 -7.08 12.24
C ALA A 346 0.18 -8.06 12.67
N VAL A 347 0.47 -9.37 12.61
CA VAL A 347 -0.48 -10.44 12.93
C VAL A 347 -0.35 -10.88 14.39
N ALA A 348 -1.48 -11.11 15.06
CA ALA A 348 -1.56 -11.63 16.42
C ALA A 348 -1.60 -13.17 16.46
N ALA A 349 -1.47 -13.77 17.64
CA ALA A 349 -1.45 -15.23 17.83
C ALA A 349 -2.79 -15.93 17.47
N ASP A 350 -3.86 -15.17 17.21
CA ASP A 350 -5.18 -15.63 16.75
C ASP A 350 -5.45 -15.36 15.26
N GLY A 351 -4.48 -14.80 14.53
CA GLY A 351 -4.61 -14.42 13.13
C GLY A 351 -5.21 -13.03 12.89
N SER A 352 -5.66 -12.33 13.93
CA SER A 352 -6.17 -10.96 13.79
C SER A 352 -5.06 -9.92 13.64
N ARG A 353 -5.40 -8.69 13.20
CA ARG A 353 -4.45 -7.56 13.20
C ARG A 353 -4.13 -7.15 14.65
N ALA A 354 -2.87 -7.34 15.04
CA ALA A 354 -2.34 -7.00 16.36
C ALA A 354 -2.38 -5.49 16.64
N MET A 355 -2.05 -4.67 15.63
CA MET A 355 -2.14 -3.21 15.64
C MET A 355 -3.31 -2.75 14.76
N GLN A 356 -4.13 -1.81 15.25
CA GLN A 356 -5.21 -1.17 14.51
C GLN A 356 -5.28 0.32 14.90
N CYS A 357 -6.15 1.13 14.30
CA CYS A 357 -6.16 2.59 14.51
C CYS A 357 -6.17 3.00 15.99
N GLN A 358 -6.98 2.32 16.81
CA GLN A 358 -7.07 2.57 18.26
C GLN A 358 -5.79 2.19 19.05
N SER A 359 -4.92 1.32 18.53
CA SER A 359 -3.59 1.07 19.12
C SER A 359 -2.68 2.29 19.03
N CYS A 360 -2.94 3.19 18.08
CA CYS A 360 -2.16 4.40 17.89
C CYS A 360 -2.90 5.60 18.51
N HIS A 361 -4.08 5.93 17.98
CA HIS A 361 -4.78 7.18 18.30
C HIS A 361 -5.72 7.10 19.53
N GLY A 362 -6.01 5.89 20.04
CA GLY A 362 -6.92 5.68 21.17
C GLY A 362 -8.39 5.46 20.81
N SER A 363 -9.25 5.61 21.82
CA SER A 363 -10.71 5.57 21.71
C SER A 363 -11.28 6.83 21.02
N MET A 364 -12.60 6.85 20.79
CA MET A 364 -13.28 8.05 20.28
C MET A 364 -13.19 9.20 21.28
N SER A 365 -13.19 8.91 22.59
CA SER A 365 -13.01 9.91 23.64
C SER A 365 -11.59 10.45 23.68
N ASP A 366 -10.56 9.60 23.50
CA ASP A 366 -9.15 10.03 23.51
C ASP A 366 -8.83 10.97 22.32
N VAL A 367 -9.39 10.71 21.13
CA VAL A 367 -9.24 11.62 19.96
C VAL A 367 -10.16 12.84 20.00
N ALA A 368 -11.05 12.91 21.01
CA ALA A 368 -11.97 14.01 21.25
C ALA A 368 -11.54 14.93 22.42
N ASP A 369 -10.41 14.67 23.07
CA ASP A 369 -9.97 15.48 24.20
C ASP A 369 -9.62 16.91 23.74
N SER A 370 -10.20 17.91 24.40
CA SER A 370 -9.96 19.34 24.15
C SER A 370 -8.52 19.78 24.48
N GLU A 371 -7.77 19.00 25.27
CA GLU A 371 -6.33 19.24 25.51
C GLU A 371 -5.45 18.75 24.34
N ARG A 372 -5.99 17.98 23.39
CA ARG A 372 -5.25 17.39 22.27
C ARG A 372 -5.25 18.32 21.05
N ALA A 373 -4.07 18.77 20.61
CA ALA A 373 -3.92 19.40 19.31
C ALA A 373 -3.99 18.32 18.21
N GLY A 374 -5.18 18.11 17.63
CA GLY A 374 -5.37 17.17 16.52
C GLY A 374 -4.35 17.39 15.38
N TRP A 375 -3.95 16.33 14.67
CA TRP A 375 -2.87 16.34 13.67
C TRP A 375 -1.46 16.70 14.17
N LEU A 376 -1.29 17.31 15.36
CA LEU A 376 0.01 17.63 15.96
C LEU A 376 0.39 16.67 17.10
N ASP A 377 -0.58 16.24 17.89
CA ASP A 377 -0.46 15.19 18.90
C ASP A 377 -0.83 13.82 18.31
N GLU A 378 -0.20 13.49 17.17
CA GLU A 378 -0.29 12.15 16.58
C GLU A 378 0.79 11.21 17.15
N PRO A 379 0.51 9.90 17.19
CA PRO A 379 1.40 8.91 17.78
C PRO A 379 2.81 8.90 17.16
N ASN A 380 3.81 8.92 18.03
CA ASN A 380 5.22 8.95 17.65
C ASN A 380 5.90 7.58 17.84
N CYS A 381 7.03 7.39 17.17
CA CYS A 381 7.75 6.12 17.15
C CYS A 381 8.09 5.63 18.57
N GLN A 382 8.61 6.49 19.44
CA GLN A 382 9.01 6.15 20.81
C GLN A 382 7.84 5.79 21.73
N SER A 383 6.59 6.09 21.37
CA SER A 383 5.41 5.61 22.11
C SER A 383 5.25 4.09 22.01
N CYS A 384 5.66 3.46 20.91
CA CYS A 384 5.65 1.99 20.74
C CYS A 384 7.05 1.37 20.78
N HIS A 385 8.07 2.10 20.33
CA HIS A 385 9.46 1.68 20.16
C HIS A 385 10.39 2.36 21.18
N SER A 386 9.99 2.32 22.45
CA SER A 386 10.85 2.67 23.58
C SER A 386 11.83 1.52 23.86
N GLY A 387 13.11 1.83 24.06
CA GLY A 387 14.08 0.85 24.53
C GLY A 387 15.15 0.45 23.52
N ASP A 388 15.87 -0.59 23.91
CA ASP A 388 16.88 -1.32 23.16
C ASP A 388 16.85 -2.79 23.65
N ALA A 389 17.85 -3.62 23.34
CA ALA A 389 17.87 -5.02 23.79
C ALA A 389 18.13 -5.19 25.31
N LEU A 390 18.35 -4.12 26.07
CA LEU A 390 18.74 -4.13 27.49
C LEU A 390 17.73 -3.37 28.39
N ASN A 391 17.20 -2.24 27.93
CA ASN A 391 16.46 -1.25 28.72
C ASN A 391 14.96 -1.23 28.32
N ASN A 392 14.23 -2.30 28.66
CA ASN A 392 13.14 -2.73 27.78
C ASN A 392 11.87 -3.37 28.42
N GLU A 393 11.82 -3.53 29.75
CA GLU A 393 10.67 -4.11 30.51
C GLU A 393 10.18 -5.51 30.06
N GLY A 394 10.83 -6.14 29.09
CA GLY A 394 10.48 -7.44 28.51
C GLY A 394 9.92 -7.42 27.07
N ALA A 395 9.74 -6.25 26.43
CA ALA A 395 9.14 -6.18 25.09
C ALA A 395 9.71 -5.05 24.21
N ILE A 396 10.48 -5.41 23.16
CA ILE A 396 11.18 -4.49 22.22
C ILE A 396 10.23 -3.56 21.42
N ARG A 397 8.92 -3.84 21.45
CA ARG A 397 7.86 -3.02 20.87
C ARG A 397 6.53 -3.29 21.57
N PHE A 398 5.75 -2.24 21.83
CA PHE A 398 4.39 -2.37 22.37
C PHE A 398 3.34 -2.46 21.25
N LEU A 399 2.19 -3.09 21.55
CA LEU A 399 1.01 -3.16 20.67
C LEU A 399 -0.01 -2.02 20.90
N SER A 400 0.44 -0.96 21.58
CA SER A 400 -0.31 0.27 21.81
C SER A 400 0.68 1.39 22.15
N ALA A 401 0.51 2.56 21.52
CA ALA A 401 1.21 3.80 21.86
C ALA A 401 0.80 4.35 23.23
N LEU A 402 -0.36 3.91 23.73
CA LEU A 402 -1.03 4.45 24.91
C LEU A 402 -0.96 3.50 26.11
N THR A 403 -1.01 4.10 27.30
CA THR A 403 -1.23 3.47 28.60
C THR A 403 -2.22 4.34 29.39
N ASN A 404 -3.42 3.82 29.66
CA ASN A 404 -4.51 4.54 30.33
C ASN A 404 -4.91 5.85 29.60
N GLY A 405 -5.12 5.78 28.27
CA GLY A 405 -5.46 6.92 27.41
C GLY A 405 -4.25 7.79 27.02
N LEU A 406 -3.26 7.94 27.90
CA LEU A 406 -2.10 8.79 27.69
C LEU A 406 -0.96 8.11 26.89
N PRO A 407 -0.18 8.87 26.09
CA PRO A 407 1.04 8.36 25.44
C PRO A 407 2.05 7.78 26.44
N ARG A 408 2.75 6.72 26.03
CA ARG A 408 3.75 6.03 26.86
C ARG A 408 4.98 6.90 27.17
N THR A 409 5.35 6.95 28.44
CA THR A 409 6.60 7.56 28.90
C THR A 409 7.82 6.77 28.37
N VAL A 410 8.82 7.50 27.89
CA VAL A 410 9.94 6.96 27.12
C VAL A 410 11.19 6.84 28.00
N THR A 411 11.71 5.62 28.16
CA THR A 411 12.93 5.34 28.93
C THR A 411 14.22 5.45 28.10
N ASN A 412 14.13 5.28 26.78
CA ASN A 412 15.25 5.33 25.84
C ASN A 412 14.76 5.84 24.47
N GLN A 413 15.50 6.79 23.88
CA GLN A 413 15.13 7.53 22.68
C GLN A 413 15.82 7.07 21.38
N ARG A 414 16.48 5.89 21.34
CA ARG A 414 17.18 5.38 20.14
C ARG A 414 16.31 5.36 18.86
N PHE A 415 15.01 5.13 19.01
CA PHE A 415 14.03 5.11 17.91
C PHE A 415 13.03 6.28 17.96
N ALA A 416 13.39 7.39 18.61
CA ALA A 416 12.50 8.53 18.81
C ALA A 416 12.40 9.48 17.60
N THR A 417 11.25 10.15 17.50
CA THR A 417 11.04 11.38 16.74
C THR A 417 11.85 12.53 17.34
N ASN A 418 12.07 13.60 16.56
CA ASN A 418 12.73 14.78 17.12
C ASN A 418 11.79 15.49 18.12
N PRO A 419 12.31 15.94 19.29
CA PRO A 419 11.53 16.75 20.22
C PRO A 419 11.16 18.11 19.60
N ASP A 420 10.10 18.74 20.10
CA ASP A 420 9.65 20.09 19.71
C ASP A 420 9.50 20.31 18.19
N THR A 421 9.14 19.24 17.47
CA THR A 421 9.10 19.16 16.00
C THR A 421 7.73 18.68 15.53
N PRO A 422 6.97 19.45 14.73
CA PRO A 422 7.37 20.66 13.98
C PRO A 422 7.33 21.95 14.80
N ALA A 423 6.81 21.91 16.03
CA ALA A 423 6.64 23.06 16.91
C ALA A 423 6.80 22.64 18.38
N PRO A 424 7.11 23.57 19.30
CA PRO A 424 7.31 23.28 20.73
C PRO A 424 6.14 22.51 21.35
N GLY A 425 6.46 21.47 22.12
CA GLY A 425 5.48 20.56 22.74
C GLY A 425 5.17 19.30 21.92
N HIS A 426 5.30 19.34 20.59
CA HIS A 426 4.94 18.23 19.70
C HIS A 426 6.17 17.43 19.23
N SER A 427 5.99 16.19 18.76
CA SER A 427 7.12 15.35 18.30
C SER A 427 6.68 14.33 17.24
N LEU A 428 6.55 14.75 15.99
CA LEU A 428 5.86 14.02 14.93
C LEU A 428 6.79 13.27 13.96
N TYR A 429 6.42 12.02 13.64
CA TYR A 429 7.13 11.15 12.69
C TYR A 429 7.30 11.80 11.30
N ARG A 430 6.22 12.31 10.71
CA ARG A 430 6.22 12.88 9.34
C ARG A 430 7.07 14.15 9.15
N PHE A 431 7.57 14.72 10.24
CA PHE A 431 8.43 15.91 10.27
C PHE A 431 9.79 15.64 10.97
N SER A 432 10.03 14.41 11.42
CA SER A 432 11.28 14.03 12.08
C SER A 432 12.34 13.67 11.06
N SER A 433 13.57 14.03 11.37
CA SER A 433 14.75 13.76 10.56
C SER A 433 15.89 13.13 11.37
N GLY A 434 16.78 12.44 10.66
CA GLY A 434 17.98 11.80 11.21
C GLY A 434 19.04 11.62 10.12
N HIS A 435 20.08 10.84 10.41
CA HIS A 435 21.05 10.31 9.44
C HIS A 435 21.42 11.28 8.28
N GLY A 436 21.99 12.45 8.62
CA GLY A 436 22.39 13.46 7.63
C GLY A 436 21.33 14.49 7.25
N GLY A 437 20.17 14.50 7.91
CA GLY A 437 19.04 15.41 7.62
C GLY A 437 17.95 14.79 6.75
N LEU A 438 18.00 13.47 6.55
CA LEU A 438 16.95 12.73 5.87
C LEU A 438 15.71 12.64 6.78
N GLN A 439 14.54 12.95 6.23
CA GLN A 439 13.27 12.78 6.93
C GLN A 439 13.01 11.29 7.16
N CYS A 440 12.40 10.90 8.28
CA CYS A 440 12.16 9.48 8.61
C CYS A 440 11.40 8.74 7.50
N SER A 441 10.45 9.42 6.84
CA SER A 441 9.71 8.89 5.69
C SER A 441 10.55 8.62 4.44
N THR A 442 11.77 9.16 4.30
CA THR A 442 12.72 8.76 3.24
C THR A 442 13.12 7.29 3.39
N CYS A 443 13.37 6.82 4.62
CA CYS A 443 13.75 5.42 4.82
C CYS A 443 12.53 4.52 5.02
N HIS A 444 11.52 5.01 5.74
CA HIS A 444 10.41 4.21 6.27
C HIS A 444 9.07 4.40 5.55
N GLY A 445 8.90 5.41 4.70
CA GLY A 445 7.64 5.69 3.99
C GLY A 445 6.63 6.55 4.78
N SER A 446 5.42 6.67 4.24
CA SER A 446 4.34 7.50 4.81
C SER A 446 3.75 6.89 6.09
N THR A 447 3.22 7.68 7.04
CA THR A 447 2.79 7.21 8.38
C THR A 447 1.90 5.96 8.37
N HIS A 448 0.88 5.91 7.50
CA HIS A 448 -0.02 4.74 7.41
C HIS A 448 0.43 3.66 6.41
N ALA A 449 1.49 3.94 5.64
CA ALA A 449 2.06 3.07 4.60
C ALA A 449 3.55 2.72 4.87
N ILE A 450 3.96 2.70 6.15
CA ILE A 450 5.35 2.41 6.54
C ILE A 450 5.82 1.06 5.99
N TYR A 451 7.00 1.01 5.39
CA TYR A 451 7.45 -0.13 4.60
C TYR A 451 7.79 -1.39 5.42
N PRO A 452 7.59 -2.61 4.86
CA PRO A 452 6.89 -2.89 3.60
C PRO A 452 5.38 -2.62 3.73
N SER A 453 4.75 -2.20 2.63
CA SER A 453 3.29 -2.09 2.58
C SER A 453 2.67 -3.33 1.95
N ALA A 454 1.44 -3.66 2.36
CA ALA A 454 0.56 -4.62 1.68
C ALA A 454 -0.05 -4.07 0.36
N SER A 455 0.36 -2.88 -0.09
CA SER A 455 0.10 -2.34 -1.42
C SER A 455 1.40 -2.42 -2.24
N PRO A 456 1.44 -3.17 -3.36
CA PRO A 456 2.63 -3.28 -4.20
C PRO A 456 3.15 -1.92 -4.68
N ASN A 457 2.25 -1.02 -5.10
CA ASN A 457 2.60 0.30 -5.64
C ASN A 457 3.44 1.14 -4.66
N ASP A 458 3.23 1.01 -3.34
CA ASP A 458 4.00 1.74 -2.34
C ASP A 458 5.46 1.23 -2.26
N ASN A 459 5.71 -0.07 -2.51
CA ASN A 459 7.03 -0.68 -2.40
C ASN A 459 7.95 -0.42 -3.62
N LEU A 460 7.37 -0.10 -4.79
CA LEU A 460 8.07 0.08 -6.08
C LEU A 460 9.31 0.98 -6.00
N GLN A 461 9.25 2.06 -5.21
CA GLN A 461 10.37 2.97 -4.97
C GLN A 461 11.60 2.24 -4.40
N ASN A 462 11.41 1.42 -3.37
CA ASN A 462 12.52 0.72 -2.71
C ASN A 462 12.92 -0.53 -3.48
N GLU A 463 12.01 -1.15 -4.22
CA GLU A 463 12.36 -2.18 -5.22
C GLU A 463 13.27 -1.61 -6.31
N HIS A 464 12.96 -0.42 -6.85
CA HIS A 464 13.85 0.28 -7.79
C HIS A 464 15.21 0.63 -7.15
N ILE A 465 15.21 1.22 -5.95
CA ILE A 465 16.40 1.80 -5.31
C ILE A 465 17.35 0.75 -4.67
N GLN A 466 16.81 -0.33 -4.07
CA GLN A 466 17.58 -1.36 -3.36
C GLN A 466 17.23 -2.81 -3.78
N GLN A 467 16.53 -3.01 -4.89
CA GLN A 467 16.17 -4.33 -5.46
C GLN A 467 15.29 -5.21 -4.54
N GLN A 468 14.63 -4.62 -3.53
CA GLN A 468 13.68 -5.30 -2.64
C GLN A 468 12.72 -4.34 -1.92
N ALA A 469 11.49 -4.80 -1.69
CA ALA A 469 10.47 -4.15 -0.87
C ALA A 469 10.93 -3.93 0.59
N GLY A 470 10.23 -3.09 1.34
CA GLY A 470 10.53 -2.81 2.75
C GLY A 470 11.38 -1.55 2.95
N THR A 471 11.66 -1.21 4.21
CA THR A 471 12.48 -0.05 4.61
C THR A 471 13.78 0.03 3.82
N LEU A 472 14.19 1.25 3.46
CA LEU A 472 15.49 1.50 2.82
C LEU A 472 16.62 1.12 3.79
N GLY A 473 17.24 -0.03 3.55
CA GLY A 473 18.20 -0.69 4.44
C GLY A 473 19.54 -1.03 3.79
N ASP A 474 19.64 -1.06 2.45
CA ASP A 474 20.93 -1.18 1.79
C ASP A 474 21.67 0.17 1.80
N CYS A 475 22.75 0.28 2.57
CA CYS A 475 23.56 1.50 2.61
C CYS A 475 24.09 1.92 1.22
N SER A 476 24.32 0.96 0.30
CA SER A 476 24.79 1.25 -1.07
C SER A 476 23.72 1.91 -1.96
N ALA A 477 22.47 1.95 -1.51
CA ALA A 477 21.42 2.71 -2.18
C ALA A 477 21.68 4.22 -2.12
N CYS A 478 22.34 4.73 -1.07
CA CYS A 478 22.62 6.17 -0.89
C CYS A 478 24.12 6.49 -0.80
N HIS A 479 24.93 5.58 -0.28
CA HIS A 479 26.38 5.72 -0.20
C HIS A 479 27.03 5.13 -1.47
N GLY A 480 28.21 5.64 -1.86
CA GLY A 480 28.95 5.10 -3.00
C GLY A 480 29.38 3.64 -2.78
N PRO A 481 29.90 2.95 -3.82
CA PRO A 481 30.31 1.55 -3.76
C PRO A 481 31.12 1.23 -2.48
N LEU A 482 30.63 0.24 -1.72
CA LEU A 482 30.89 0.11 -0.28
C LEU A 482 32.38 0.03 0.11
N GLY A 483 33.25 -0.43 -0.78
CA GLY A 483 34.68 -0.65 -0.54
C GLY A 483 35.54 0.59 -0.21
N ASN A 484 34.96 1.79 -0.06
CA ASN A 484 35.65 2.97 0.48
C ASN A 484 34.82 3.81 1.48
N VAL A 485 33.56 3.43 1.77
CA VAL A 485 32.68 4.19 2.69
C VAL A 485 32.14 3.31 3.83
N GLU A 486 32.73 2.14 4.03
CA GLU A 486 32.71 1.39 5.29
C GLU A 486 33.45 2.20 6.38
N ASN A 487 32.77 3.24 6.86
CA ASN A 487 33.14 3.92 8.08
C ASN A 487 32.90 2.93 9.22
N ALA A 488 33.96 2.19 9.60
CA ALA A 488 33.99 1.06 10.53
C ALA A 488 33.64 1.44 11.98
N SER A 489 32.48 2.06 12.17
CA SER A 489 31.93 2.54 13.43
C SER A 489 30.79 1.62 13.84
N SER A 490 30.83 1.13 15.07
CA SER A 490 29.74 0.38 15.70
C SER A 490 28.43 1.18 15.83
N THR A 491 28.46 2.50 15.60
CA THR A 491 27.36 3.42 15.93
C THR A 491 27.10 4.51 14.86
N GLY A 492 27.62 4.36 13.63
CA GLY A 492 27.62 5.42 12.61
C GLY A 492 26.37 5.56 11.73
N GLY A 493 25.48 4.57 11.69
CA GLY A 493 24.30 4.52 10.82
C GLY A 493 22.99 5.03 11.47
N PRO A 494 21.84 4.86 10.78
CA PRO A 494 20.52 5.13 11.35
C PRO A 494 20.34 4.42 12.70
N HIS A 495 19.69 5.08 13.66
CA HIS A 495 19.47 4.57 15.03
C HIS A 495 20.74 4.08 15.76
N GLY A 496 21.93 4.52 15.35
CA GLY A 496 23.20 4.04 15.93
C GLY A 496 23.50 2.57 15.62
N MET A 497 23.08 2.09 14.45
CA MET A 497 23.44 0.77 13.88
C MET A 497 24.72 0.88 13.04
N HIS A 498 25.32 -0.26 12.67
CA HIS A 498 26.46 -0.35 11.76
C HIS A 498 26.11 -1.06 10.44
N SER A 499 27.01 -1.02 9.46
CA SER A 499 26.90 -1.79 8.22
C SER A 499 26.98 -3.29 8.49
N VAL A 500 26.26 -4.10 7.70
CA VAL A 500 26.43 -5.56 7.63
C VAL A 500 26.88 -5.90 6.21
N GLY A 501 28.20 -6.02 6.06
CA GLY A 501 28.89 -6.16 4.77
C GLY A 501 30.26 -6.82 4.95
N GLN A 502 30.92 -7.14 3.83
CA GLN A 502 32.17 -7.90 3.84
C GLN A 502 33.32 -7.13 4.50
N ALA A 503 33.45 -5.83 4.27
CA ALA A 503 34.52 -5.05 4.89
C ALA A 503 34.24 -4.80 6.40
N TRP A 504 32.98 -4.72 6.83
CA TRP A 504 32.64 -4.80 8.25
C TRP A 504 33.13 -6.11 8.88
N VAL A 505 32.86 -7.27 8.27
CA VAL A 505 33.39 -8.57 8.75
C VAL A 505 34.92 -8.52 8.88
N GLU A 506 35.62 -7.99 7.89
CA GLU A 506 37.08 -7.90 7.84
C GLU A 506 37.71 -6.96 8.89
N VAL A 507 36.95 -6.03 9.49
CA VAL A 507 37.49 -5.04 10.44
C VAL A 507 36.80 -5.02 11.82
N HIS A 508 35.70 -5.77 12.00
CA HIS A 508 34.93 -5.69 13.24
C HIS A 508 35.73 -6.15 14.47
N HIS A 509 36.71 -7.05 14.31
CA HIS A 509 37.58 -7.50 15.40
C HIS A 509 38.31 -6.35 16.10
N ASP A 510 38.76 -5.33 15.34
CA ASP A 510 39.41 -4.13 15.88
C ASP A 510 38.43 -3.21 16.64
N ARG A 511 37.13 -3.53 16.61
CA ARG A 511 36.02 -2.78 17.21
C ARG A 511 35.32 -3.51 18.36
N VAL A 512 35.60 -4.80 18.59
CA VAL A 512 35.10 -5.58 19.76
C VAL A 512 35.85 -5.20 21.06
N GLY A 513 36.21 -3.92 21.22
CA GLY A 513 36.86 -3.41 22.44
C GLY A 513 35.88 -3.10 23.58
N ASN A 514 34.58 -2.97 23.28
CA ASN A 514 33.51 -2.82 24.27
C ASN A 514 32.29 -3.66 23.87
N LEU A 515 32.05 -4.75 24.58
CA LEU A 515 30.88 -5.60 24.32
C LEU A 515 29.56 -4.91 24.68
N ASP A 516 29.56 -3.91 25.56
CA ASP A 516 28.32 -3.27 26.01
C ASP A 516 27.65 -2.45 24.90
N ASP A 517 28.42 -1.90 23.95
CA ASP A 517 27.85 -1.22 22.77
C ASP A 517 27.11 -2.21 21.86
N CYS A 518 27.65 -3.42 21.67
CA CYS A 518 27.03 -4.48 20.87
C CYS A 518 25.78 -5.06 21.57
N ARG A 519 25.81 -5.20 22.90
CA ARG A 519 24.69 -5.71 23.71
C ARG A 519 23.40 -4.92 23.50
N VAL A 520 23.49 -3.64 23.16
CA VAL A 520 22.33 -2.76 22.89
C VAL A 520 21.45 -3.25 21.73
N CYS A 521 22.01 -3.93 20.73
CA CYS A 521 21.25 -4.51 19.60
C CYS A 521 21.23 -6.04 19.62
N HIS A 522 22.31 -6.68 20.08
CA HIS A 522 22.49 -8.13 20.03
C HIS A 522 22.12 -8.86 21.35
N GLY A 523 21.62 -8.16 22.36
CA GLY A 523 21.17 -8.74 23.63
C GLY A 523 22.27 -8.95 24.68
N THR A 524 21.86 -9.26 25.91
CA THR A 524 22.77 -9.50 27.06
C THR A 524 23.67 -10.72 26.91
N ASP A 525 23.37 -11.60 25.96
CA ASP A 525 24.13 -12.81 25.63
C ASP A 525 24.81 -12.73 24.25
N LEU A 526 24.63 -11.62 23.51
CA LEU A 526 25.16 -11.37 22.16
C LEU A 526 24.71 -12.38 21.09
N LYS A 527 23.58 -13.07 21.34
CA LYS A 527 22.99 -14.06 20.41
C LYS A 527 22.14 -13.44 19.30
N GLY A 528 21.91 -12.12 19.36
CA GLY A 528 21.07 -11.40 18.43
C GLY A 528 19.65 -11.18 18.96
N THR A 529 18.96 -10.19 18.40
CA THR A 529 17.54 -9.92 18.70
C THR A 529 16.82 -9.46 17.44
N VAL A 530 15.54 -9.09 17.55
CA VAL A 530 14.81 -8.44 16.45
C VAL A 530 15.43 -7.11 15.98
N LEU A 531 16.32 -6.49 16.79
CA LEU A 531 17.06 -5.28 16.43
C LEU A 531 18.35 -5.54 15.62
N SER A 532 18.87 -6.77 15.62
CA SER A 532 20.08 -7.15 14.87
C SER A 532 19.76 -7.99 13.63
N ARG A 533 18.54 -7.84 13.09
CA ARG A 533 18.10 -8.56 11.88
C ARG A 533 18.70 -7.97 10.62
N ALA A 534 19.15 -8.83 9.70
CA ALA A 534 19.55 -8.42 8.37
C ALA A 534 18.36 -7.77 7.63
N LEU A 535 18.49 -6.50 7.22
CA LEU A 535 17.42 -5.77 6.52
C LEU A 535 17.37 -6.07 5.02
N VAL A 536 18.43 -6.69 4.49
CA VAL A 536 18.64 -7.00 3.07
C VAL A 536 19.36 -8.34 2.97
N ASP A 537 19.16 -9.07 1.88
CA ASP A 537 19.92 -10.30 1.60
C ASP A 537 21.41 -9.99 1.41
N ARG A 538 22.27 -10.73 2.12
CA ARG A 538 23.73 -10.66 1.99
C ARG A 538 24.34 -12.06 1.93
N THR A 539 25.44 -12.19 1.20
CA THR A 539 26.33 -13.35 1.28
C THR A 539 27.71 -12.84 1.64
N LEU A 540 28.27 -13.36 2.73
CA LEU A 540 29.52 -12.94 3.34
C LEU A 540 30.51 -14.11 3.36
N THR A 541 31.79 -13.82 3.21
CA THR A 541 32.87 -14.77 3.48
C THR A 541 33.40 -14.48 4.88
N VAL A 542 33.15 -15.40 5.82
CA VAL A 542 33.62 -15.29 7.21
C VAL A 542 34.68 -16.34 7.47
N SER A 543 35.83 -15.93 8.00
CA SER A 543 36.91 -16.83 8.38
C SER A 543 36.69 -17.30 9.81
N LEU A 544 36.52 -18.61 9.99
CA LEU A 544 36.61 -19.30 11.30
C LEU A 544 38.04 -19.78 11.55
N ASP A 545 38.34 -20.18 12.78
CA ASP A 545 39.58 -20.90 13.15
C ASP A 545 39.72 -22.31 12.52
N GLY A 546 38.82 -22.66 11.59
CA GLY A 546 38.90 -23.82 10.71
C GLY A 546 38.93 -23.49 9.21
N GLY A 547 38.90 -22.21 8.81
CA GLY A 547 38.91 -21.74 7.42
C GLY A 547 37.67 -20.91 7.01
N ASP A 548 37.65 -20.48 5.75
CA ASP A 548 36.60 -19.63 5.20
C ASP A 548 35.30 -20.39 4.93
N ARG A 549 34.17 -19.83 5.39
CA ARG A 549 32.82 -20.29 5.06
C ARG A 549 32.00 -19.17 4.41
N SER A 550 31.12 -19.55 3.48
CA SER A 550 30.08 -18.66 2.96
C SER A 550 28.92 -18.66 3.95
N LEU A 551 28.55 -17.47 4.45
CA LEU A 551 27.37 -17.25 5.28
C LEU A 551 26.36 -16.43 4.47
N HIS A 552 25.17 -16.99 4.25
CA HIS A 552 24.06 -16.29 3.62
C HIS A 552 23.10 -15.76 4.70
N LEU A 553 23.10 -14.44 4.88
CA LEU A 553 22.18 -13.72 5.73
C LEU A 553 20.97 -13.32 4.88
N TRP A 554 19.92 -14.13 4.91
CA TRP A 554 18.64 -13.77 4.31
C TRP A 554 17.93 -12.68 5.13
N LYS A 555 17.12 -11.86 4.47
CA LYS A 555 16.39 -10.75 5.07
C LYS A 555 15.49 -11.20 6.22
N GLY A 556 15.81 -10.76 7.44
CA GLY A 556 15.16 -11.14 8.69
C GLY A 556 16.03 -11.99 9.62
N PHE A 557 17.13 -12.59 9.12
CA PHE A 557 18.07 -13.40 9.89
C PHE A 557 18.65 -12.59 11.07
N GLN A 558 18.54 -13.12 12.29
CA GLN A 558 19.03 -12.49 13.50
C GLN A 558 20.55 -12.67 13.63
N VAL A 559 21.29 -11.60 13.38
CA VAL A 559 22.75 -11.63 13.49
C VAL A 559 23.13 -11.56 14.98
N GLY A 560 23.95 -12.52 15.42
CA GLY A 560 24.63 -12.54 16.71
C GLY A 560 26.06 -13.04 16.53
N CYS A 561 26.91 -12.97 17.56
CA CYS A 561 28.30 -13.44 17.46
C CYS A 561 28.37 -14.90 16.99
N TYR A 562 27.44 -15.72 17.50
CA TYR A 562 27.28 -17.15 17.21
C TYR A 562 26.91 -17.50 15.77
N ALA A 563 26.52 -16.52 14.94
CA ALA A 563 26.37 -16.73 13.50
C ALA A 563 27.71 -16.99 12.79
N CYS A 564 28.78 -16.36 13.29
CA CYS A 564 30.09 -16.28 12.63
C CYS A 564 31.23 -16.95 13.40
N HIS A 565 31.21 -16.90 14.75
CA HIS A 565 32.27 -17.35 15.66
C HIS A 565 31.65 -18.00 16.92
N ASP A 566 32.42 -18.74 17.73
CA ASP A 566 31.92 -19.42 18.95
C ASP A 566 31.69 -18.47 20.16
N GLY A 567 31.19 -17.26 19.89
CA GLY A 567 30.91 -16.22 20.87
C GLY A 567 32.10 -15.30 21.18
N PRO A 568 31.92 -14.33 22.10
CA PRO A 568 32.87 -13.23 22.34
C PRO A 568 34.13 -13.63 23.12
N ASN A 569 34.41 -14.92 23.32
CA ASN A 569 35.49 -15.44 24.17
C ASN A 569 36.29 -16.60 23.53
N GLU A 570 36.13 -16.86 22.22
CA GLU A 570 36.91 -17.87 21.48
C GLU A 570 36.92 -19.27 22.14
N GLY A 571 35.75 -19.74 22.57
CA GLY A 571 35.59 -21.00 23.31
C GLY A 571 35.37 -22.21 22.40
N ASP A 572 36.35 -23.12 22.36
CA ASP A 572 36.37 -24.46 21.73
C ASP A 572 35.30 -24.76 20.66
N PRO A 573 35.66 -24.71 19.35
CA PRO A 573 34.70 -24.81 18.25
C PRO A 573 34.06 -26.20 18.12
N SER A 574 33.06 -26.30 17.24
CA SER A 574 32.37 -27.54 16.81
C SER A 574 31.29 -28.13 17.72
N GLY A 575 30.63 -27.27 18.52
CA GLY A 575 29.31 -27.58 19.08
C GLY A 575 28.19 -27.48 18.03
N ASN A 576 27.64 -26.26 17.89
CA ASN A 576 26.30 -26.06 17.34
C ASN A 576 26.12 -26.39 15.85
N ASN A 577 25.08 -27.17 15.54
CA ASN A 577 24.65 -27.62 14.22
C ASN A 577 23.42 -26.79 13.79
N GLN A 578 23.58 -25.88 12.81
CA GLN A 578 22.49 -25.02 12.35
C GLN A 578 21.20 -25.81 12.06
N PRO A 579 20.05 -25.44 12.66
CA PRO A 579 18.80 -26.13 12.42
C PRO A 579 18.39 -25.97 10.95
N SER A 580 17.83 -27.03 10.39
CA SER A 580 17.34 -27.08 9.01
C SER A 580 15.84 -27.29 8.99
N THR A 581 15.13 -26.61 8.10
CA THR A 581 13.69 -26.79 7.89
C THR A 581 13.33 -26.75 6.40
N THR A 582 12.31 -27.51 6.01
CA THR A 582 11.98 -27.77 4.60
C THR A 582 10.74 -26.99 4.14
N PRO A 583 10.62 -26.65 2.85
CA PRO A 583 9.37 -26.13 2.30
C PRO A 583 8.17 -27.02 2.60
N ILE A 584 6.99 -26.41 2.71
CA ILE A 584 5.71 -27.08 2.96
C ILE A 584 4.62 -26.59 2.00
N TRP A 585 3.59 -27.42 1.81
CA TRP A 585 2.46 -27.13 0.93
C TRP A 585 1.14 -27.36 1.66
N LEU A 586 0.22 -26.42 1.53
CA LEU A 586 -1.13 -26.46 2.11
C LEU A 586 -2.18 -26.24 1.03
N THR A 587 -3.37 -26.81 1.23
CA THR A 587 -4.57 -26.50 0.44
C THR A 587 -5.70 -26.16 1.40
N THR A 588 -6.46 -25.10 1.10
CA THR A 588 -7.69 -24.73 1.83
C THR A 588 -8.70 -24.10 0.88
N THR A 589 -9.96 -23.97 1.31
CA THR A 589 -10.96 -23.15 0.61
C THR A 589 -10.91 -21.70 1.10
N SER A 590 -11.36 -20.74 0.28
CA SER A 590 -11.43 -19.34 0.68
C SER A 590 -12.25 -19.16 1.96
N ALA A 591 -11.88 -18.16 2.77
CA ALA A 591 -12.37 -17.92 4.14
C ALA A 591 -12.21 -19.07 5.17
N ILE A 592 -11.67 -20.24 4.82
CA ILE A 592 -11.37 -21.32 5.79
C ILE A 592 -9.87 -21.31 6.18
N PRO A 593 -9.52 -21.08 7.46
CA PRO A 593 -8.14 -21.17 7.94
C PRO A 593 -7.60 -22.61 7.91
N ALA A 594 -6.32 -22.75 7.58
CA ALA A 594 -5.61 -24.03 7.57
C ALA A 594 -4.37 -23.99 8.48
N SER A 595 -4.24 -25.00 9.34
CA SER A 595 -3.14 -25.12 10.30
C SER A 595 -2.15 -26.22 9.92
N VAL A 596 -0.86 -25.97 10.23
CA VAL A 596 0.25 -26.89 10.01
C VAL A 596 1.23 -26.84 11.19
N VAL A 597 1.80 -27.99 11.53
CA VAL A 597 2.91 -28.07 12.49
C VAL A 597 4.22 -27.96 11.71
N LEU A 598 4.96 -26.88 11.95
CA LEU A 598 6.29 -26.67 11.40
C LEU A 598 7.29 -27.66 12.02
N ALA A 599 8.21 -28.16 11.21
CA ALA A 599 9.18 -29.18 11.60
C ALA A 599 10.60 -28.79 11.17
N ALA A 600 11.56 -29.03 12.05
CA ALA A 600 12.98 -28.81 11.84
C ALA A 600 13.79 -30.03 12.26
N THR A 601 14.99 -30.14 11.72
CA THR A 601 16.02 -31.09 12.14
C THR A 601 17.24 -30.32 12.63
N ASP A 602 17.74 -30.69 13.79
CA ASP A 602 18.74 -29.99 14.58
C ASP A 602 19.66 -31.06 15.19
N GLY A 603 20.97 -30.79 15.24
CA GLY A 603 21.97 -31.78 15.68
C GLY A 603 22.19 -31.81 17.20
N ASP A 604 21.85 -30.72 17.89
CA ASP A 604 22.15 -30.50 19.31
C ASP A 604 20.96 -30.84 20.22
N GLY A 605 19.74 -30.66 19.70
CA GLY A 605 18.52 -30.98 20.45
C GLY A 605 17.24 -30.48 19.79
N PRO A 606 16.15 -30.30 20.56
CA PRO A 606 14.93 -29.69 20.06
C PRO A 606 15.04 -28.15 20.04
N SER A 607 15.11 -27.56 18.84
CA SER A 607 15.15 -26.10 18.61
C SER A 607 13.96 -25.37 19.24
N ALA A 608 14.16 -24.11 19.68
CA ALA A 608 13.33 -23.49 20.71
C ALA A 608 12.40 -22.33 20.28
N SER A 609 12.60 -21.68 19.12
CA SER A 609 11.73 -20.56 18.72
C SER A 609 11.46 -20.47 17.21
N TRP A 610 10.23 -20.75 16.82
CA TRP A 610 9.74 -20.54 15.45
C TRP A 610 9.34 -19.09 15.21
N HIS A 611 9.56 -18.57 14.01
CA HIS A 611 8.97 -17.30 13.60
C HIS A 611 8.63 -17.25 12.09
N VAL A 612 7.58 -16.51 11.76
CA VAL A 612 7.30 -16.06 10.39
C VAL A 612 8.26 -14.92 10.06
N VAL A 613 8.89 -15.00 8.89
CA VAL A 613 9.89 -14.05 8.39
C VAL A 613 9.22 -13.03 7.48
N ALA A 614 8.48 -13.50 6.46
CA ALA A 614 7.55 -12.71 5.66
C ALA A 614 6.15 -13.31 5.76
N GLN A 615 5.15 -12.44 5.91
CA GLN A 615 3.72 -12.79 5.83
C GLN A 615 3.32 -13.06 4.37
N PRO A 616 2.17 -13.73 4.12
CA PRO A 616 1.60 -13.85 2.79
C PRO A 616 1.15 -12.48 2.24
N ASP A 617 0.98 -12.38 0.92
CA ASP A 617 0.49 -11.17 0.25
C ASP A 617 -1.05 -11.09 0.29
N ASN A 618 -1.73 -12.24 0.26
CA ASN A 618 -3.18 -12.35 0.12
C ASN A 618 -3.87 -13.00 1.33
N GLY A 619 -3.15 -13.20 2.43
CA GLY A 619 -3.64 -13.78 3.67
C GLY A 619 -2.77 -13.41 4.88
N THR A 620 -3.02 -14.04 6.02
CA THR A 620 -2.23 -13.81 7.25
C THR A 620 -1.93 -15.12 7.97
N VAL A 621 -0.71 -15.25 8.49
CA VAL A 621 -0.26 -16.41 9.27
C VAL A 621 -0.11 -16.05 10.74
N ALA A 622 -0.97 -16.65 11.56
CA ALA A 622 -0.77 -16.76 13.00
C ALA A 622 0.28 -17.83 13.31
N LEU A 623 1.06 -17.66 14.36
CA LEU A 623 2.01 -18.67 14.84
C LEU A 623 1.87 -18.85 16.35
N SER A 624 1.70 -20.10 16.80
CA SER A 624 1.58 -20.47 18.20
C SER A 624 2.43 -21.72 18.47
N GLY A 625 3.57 -21.54 19.15
CA GLY A 625 4.61 -22.56 19.23
C GLY A 625 5.14 -22.89 17.83
N SER A 626 5.09 -24.16 17.45
CA SER A 626 5.38 -24.62 16.08
C SER A 626 4.14 -24.72 15.18
N THR A 627 2.93 -24.38 15.66
CA THR A 627 1.71 -24.43 14.82
C THR A 627 1.51 -23.10 14.11
N ALA A 628 1.70 -23.09 12.80
CA ALA A 628 1.32 -21.98 11.93
C ALA A 628 -0.12 -22.18 11.46
N THR A 629 -0.94 -21.13 11.48
CA THR A 629 -2.30 -21.13 10.91
C THR A 629 -2.39 -20.03 9.88
N TYR A 630 -2.60 -20.40 8.62
CA TYR A 630 -2.88 -19.48 7.52
C TYR A 630 -4.38 -19.18 7.49
N HIS A 631 -4.72 -17.89 7.42
CA HIS A 631 -6.06 -17.38 7.22
C HIS A 631 -6.12 -16.74 5.83
N PRO A 632 -6.94 -17.25 4.89
CA PRO A 632 -7.12 -16.62 3.58
C PRO A 632 -7.67 -15.19 3.73
N GLY A 633 -7.23 -14.28 2.88
CA GLY A 633 -7.89 -12.99 2.68
C GLY A 633 -9.34 -13.17 2.22
N GLN A 634 -10.20 -12.22 2.59
CA GLN A 634 -11.62 -12.26 2.23
C GLN A 634 -11.80 -12.26 0.72
N GLY A 635 -12.36 -13.35 0.17
CA GLY A 635 -12.59 -13.49 -1.27
C GLY A 635 -11.35 -13.82 -2.10
N PHE A 636 -10.21 -14.10 -1.48
CA PHE A 636 -9.02 -14.54 -2.20
C PHE A 636 -9.13 -16.03 -2.60
N SER A 637 -8.74 -16.33 -3.83
CA SER A 637 -8.46 -17.67 -4.35
C SER A 637 -7.20 -17.60 -5.24
N GLY A 638 -6.47 -18.70 -5.38
CA GLY A 638 -5.17 -18.75 -6.07
C GLY A 638 -4.05 -19.34 -5.21
N THR A 639 -2.80 -18.97 -5.50
CA THR A 639 -1.62 -19.37 -4.72
C THR A 639 -1.05 -18.20 -3.93
N ASP A 640 -0.74 -18.43 -2.66
CA ASP A 640 -0.09 -17.48 -1.77
C ASP A 640 1.11 -18.15 -1.08
N ALA A 641 2.05 -17.38 -0.54
CA ALA A 641 3.25 -17.92 0.07
C ALA A 641 3.77 -17.08 1.24
N PHE A 642 4.20 -17.76 2.31
CA PHE A 642 4.88 -17.12 3.44
C PHE A 642 6.23 -17.78 3.71
N THR A 643 7.15 -17.05 4.34
CA THR A 643 8.47 -17.58 4.71
C THR A 643 8.63 -17.68 6.22
N PHE A 644 9.38 -18.68 6.67
CA PHE A 644 9.54 -18.98 8.09
C PHE A 644 10.92 -19.57 8.38
N ALA A 645 11.33 -19.45 9.64
CA ALA A 645 12.59 -19.97 10.16
C ALA A 645 12.41 -20.45 11.62
N VAL A 646 13.37 -21.24 12.09
CA VAL A 646 13.50 -21.61 13.52
C VAL A 646 14.85 -21.14 14.06
N TRP A 647 14.84 -20.69 15.31
CA TRP A 647 16.00 -20.36 16.11
C TRP A 647 16.23 -21.47 17.13
N ASP A 648 17.44 -22.04 17.14
CA ASP A 648 17.88 -23.06 18.10
C ASP A 648 18.14 -22.48 19.50
N GLY A 649 18.48 -21.19 19.56
CA GLY A 649 18.99 -20.52 20.75
C GLY A 649 20.36 -19.88 20.56
N LEU A 650 20.92 -19.87 19.35
CA LEU A 650 22.20 -19.30 18.94
C LEU A 650 22.15 -18.72 17.51
N ILE A 651 21.51 -19.41 16.56
CA ILE A 651 21.42 -19.04 15.13
C ILE A 651 20.05 -19.39 14.53
N ASP A 652 19.64 -18.63 13.50
CA ASP A 652 18.45 -18.96 12.70
C ASP A 652 18.77 -20.05 11.66
N SER A 653 17.75 -20.81 11.27
CA SER A 653 17.82 -21.86 10.25
C SER A 653 18.09 -21.34 8.83
N ASN A 654 18.14 -22.25 7.86
CA ASN A 654 17.81 -21.86 6.49
C ASN A 654 16.38 -21.26 6.45
N LEU A 655 16.15 -20.32 5.53
CA LEU A 655 14.81 -19.84 5.23
C LEU A 655 14.03 -20.97 4.52
N ALA A 656 12.77 -21.18 4.90
CA ALA A 656 11.84 -22.06 4.19
C ALA A 656 10.59 -21.30 3.76
N THR A 657 9.97 -21.80 2.68
CA THR A 657 8.74 -21.24 2.11
C THR A 657 7.59 -22.22 2.32
N ALA A 658 6.47 -21.70 2.81
CA ALA A 658 5.19 -22.40 2.85
C ALA A 658 4.32 -21.89 1.71
N THR A 659 3.95 -22.78 0.78
CA THR A 659 3.05 -22.45 -0.34
C THR A 659 1.62 -22.87 0.02
N VAL A 660 0.65 -21.98 -0.15
CA VAL A 660 -0.76 -22.24 0.14
C VAL A 660 -1.57 -22.11 -1.14
N THR A 661 -2.31 -23.15 -1.50
CA THR A 661 -3.33 -23.10 -2.55
C THR A 661 -4.70 -22.85 -1.92
N VAL A 662 -5.30 -21.69 -2.20
CA VAL A 662 -6.65 -21.35 -1.78
C VAL A 662 -7.60 -21.60 -2.95
N VAL A 663 -8.49 -22.58 -2.83
CA VAL A 663 -9.54 -22.82 -3.83
C VAL A 663 -10.79 -22.01 -3.50
N GLU A 664 -11.63 -21.78 -4.51
CA GLU A 664 -12.91 -21.10 -4.33
C GLU A 664 -13.87 -21.83 -3.37
N VAL A 665 -14.85 -21.09 -2.84
CA VAL A 665 -15.98 -21.70 -2.13
C VAL A 665 -17.07 -22.02 -3.13
N ASP A 666 -17.27 -23.31 -3.39
CA ASP A 666 -18.42 -23.88 -4.09
C ASP A 666 -19.14 -24.81 -3.12
N THR A 667 -20.25 -24.33 -2.53
CA THR A 667 -21.08 -25.11 -1.60
C THR A 667 -22.00 -26.09 -2.34
N VAL A 668 -22.22 -25.89 -3.64
CA VAL A 668 -23.10 -26.73 -4.48
C VAL A 668 -22.35 -27.96 -5.00
N GLY A 669 -21.06 -27.84 -5.29
CA GLY A 669 -20.21 -28.87 -5.86
C GLY A 669 -20.39 -29.06 -7.37
N ASP A 670 -20.66 -27.98 -8.11
CA ASP A 670 -20.85 -27.99 -9.58
C ASP A 670 -19.89 -27.06 -10.36
N GLU A 671 -18.75 -26.71 -9.74
CA GLU A 671 -17.65 -25.92 -10.30
C GLU A 671 -17.93 -24.42 -10.52
N ILE A 672 -19.00 -23.89 -9.90
CA ILE A 672 -19.31 -22.46 -9.89
C ILE A 672 -19.24 -21.91 -8.45
N PRO A 673 -18.40 -20.90 -8.16
CA PRO A 673 -18.28 -20.31 -6.83
C PRO A 673 -19.57 -19.65 -6.33
N ASP A 674 -19.81 -19.76 -5.02
CA ASP A 674 -20.93 -19.12 -4.33
C ASP A 674 -20.94 -17.59 -4.55
N TRP A 675 -19.77 -16.95 -4.69
CA TRP A 675 -19.70 -15.51 -4.95
C TRP A 675 -20.25 -15.12 -6.31
N TRP A 676 -20.01 -15.93 -7.36
CA TRP A 676 -20.48 -15.67 -8.71
C TRP A 676 -22.00 -15.88 -8.78
N ARG A 677 -22.50 -16.94 -8.13
CA ARG A 677 -23.96 -17.14 -7.95
C ARG A 677 -24.64 -15.96 -7.28
N ARG A 678 -24.06 -15.45 -6.18
CA ARG A 678 -24.60 -14.29 -5.47
C ARG A 678 -24.58 -13.03 -6.32
N LEU A 679 -23.55 -12.83 -7.13
CA LEU A 679 -23.41 -11.66 -8.01
C LEU A 679 -24.53 -11.62 -9.06
N HIS A 680 -24.75 -12.74 -9.76
CA HIS A 680 -25.65 -12.78 -10.92
C HIS A 680 -27.09 -13.21 -10.60
N PHE A 681 -27.34 -13.89 -9.48
CA PHE A 681 -28.67 -14.41 -9.09
C PHE A 681 -29.13 -14.04 -7.67
N GLY A 682 -28.31 -13.33 -6.90
CA GLY A 682 -28.60 -12.92 -5.53
C GLY A 682 -28.57 -14.06 -4.50
N GLY A 683 -29.13 -13.80 -3.31
CA GLY A 683 -29.07 -14.71 -2.17
C GLY A 683 -27.70 -14.71 -1.47
N ASP A 684 -27.31 -15.84 -0.88
CA ASP A 684 -25.96 -16.05 -0.34
C ASP A 684 -24.99 -16.68 -1.35
N GLY A 685 -25.54 -17.43 -2.32
CA GLY A 685 -24.82 -18.18 -3.35
C GLY A 685 -24.79 -19.69 -3.13
N THR A 686 -25.14 -20.18 -1.94
CA THR A 686 -24.93 -21.56 -1.47
C THR A 686 -25.91 -22.59 -2.04
N THR A 687 -26.90 -22.15 -2.82
CA THR A 687 -27.97 -22.99 -3.36
C THR A 687 -28.37 -22.58 -4.78
N THR A 688 -28.85 -23.54 -5.57
CA THR A 688 -29.28 -23.33 -6.95
C THR A 688 -30.80 -23.18 -7.08
N ASN A 689 -31.24 -22.27 -7.94
CA ASN A 689 -32.60 -22.22 -8.47
C ASN A 689 -32.60 -22.67 -9.96
N GLY A 690 -33.74 -22.59 -10.65
CA GLY A 690 -33.87 -23.03 -12.05
C GLY A 690 -33.00 -22.26 -13.07
N GLN A 691 -32.45 -21.10 -12.70
CA GLN A 691 -31.56 -20.27 -13.52
C GLN A 691 -30.10 -20.33 -13.04
N SER A 692 -29.81 -20.72 -11.79
CA SER A 692 -28.45 -20.65 -11.21
C SER A 692 -27.68 -21.99 -11.06
N THR A 693 -28.16 -23.07 -11.66
CA THR A 693 -27.37 -24.33 -11.80
C THR A 693 -26.27 -24.18 -12.86
N ALA A 694 -25.16 -24.92 -12.76
CA ALA A 694 -24.10 -24.90 -13.77
C ALA A 694 -24.54 -25.27 -15.21
N LEU A 695 -25.71 -25.89 -15.39
CA LEU A 695 -26.25 -26.30 -16.68
C LEU A 695 -27.39 -25.40 -17.20
N ALA A 696 -27.73 -24.33 -16.49
CA ALA A 696 -28.71 -23.36 -16.95
C ALA A 696 -28.08 -22.31 -17.89
N ASP A 697 -28.93 -21.80 -18.77
CA ASP A 697 -28.73 -20.76 -19.78
C ASP A 697 -29.91 -19.79 -19.55
N PRO A 698 -29.72 -18.66 -18.80
CA PRO A 698 -30.85 -17.87 -18.31
C PRO A 698 -31.39 -16.84 -19.31
N ASP A 699 -30.59 -16.40 -20.27
CA ASP A 699 -30.93 -15.38 -21.28
C ASP A 699 -31.06 -15.92 -22.71
N SER A 700 -30.71 -17.20 -22.93
CA SER A 700 -30.94 -17.99 -24.14
C SER A 700 -30.02 -17.67 -25.33
N ASP A 701 -28.71 -17.56 -25.09
CA ASP A 701 -27.70 -17.27 -26.12
C ASP A 701 -26.86 -18.49 -26.60
N ASP A 702 -27.14 -19.69 -26.08
CA ASP A 702 -26.40 -20.97 -26.22
C ASP A 702 -25.20 -21.17 -25.27
N TYR A 703 -24.82 -20.21 -24.40
CA TYR A 703 -23.87 -20.44 -23.31
C TYR A 703 -24.57 -20.91 -22.03
N ARG A 704 -23.88 -21.70 -21.21
CA ARG A 704 -24.35 -22.11 -19.87
C ARG A 704 -23.51 -21.44 -18.81
N ASN A 705 -24.09 -21.20 -17.63
CA ASN A 705 -23.45 -20.62 -16.45
C ASN A 705 -21.99 -21.09 -16.18
N ILE A 706 -21.67 -22.38 -16.40
CA ILE A 706 -20.30 -22.90 -16.18
C ILE A 706 -19.31 -22.52 -17.30
N GLU A 707 -19.77 -22.40 -18.54
CA GLU A 707 -18.97 -21.91 -19.67
C GLU A 707 -18.77 -20.40 -19.58
N GLU A 708 -19.76 -19.71 -19.02
CA GLU A 708 -19.77 -18.28 -18.74
C GLU A 708 -18.87 -17.86 -17.59
N PHE A 709 -19.00 -18.49 -16.42
CA PHE A 709 -18.09 -18.30 -15.30
C PHE A 709 -16.62 -18.47 -15.73
N ARG A 710 -16.35 -19.51 -16.54
CA ARG A 710 -15.02 -19.78 -17.14
C ARG A 710 -14.62 -18.82 -18.27
N SER A 711 -15.54 -18.00 -18.78
CA SER A 711 -15.31 -16.99 -19.83
C SER A 711 -15.33 -15.54 -19.29
N GLY A 712 -15.65 -15.34 -18.02
CA GLY A 712 -15.79 -14.02 -17.39
C GLY A 712 -17.02 -13.22 -17.84
N THR A 713 -18.10 -13.89 -18.27
CA THR A 713 -19.33 -13.28 -18.80
C THR A 713 -20.43 -13.12 -17.75
N ASP A 714 -21.52 -12.41 -18.09
CA ASP A 714 -22.71 -12.21 -17.25
C ASP A 714 -23.92 -13.01 -17.79
N PRO A 715 -24.42 -14.04 -17.08
CA PRO A 715 -25.50 -14.95 -17.50
C PRO A 715 -26.90 -14.31 -17.47
N ASN A 716 -26.97 -12.99 -17.65
CA ASN A 716 -28.20 -12.20 -17.75
C ASN A 716 -28.14 -11.15 -18.87
N ASP A 717 -27.04 -11.09 -19.65
CA ASP A 717 -26.88 -10.21 -20.81
C ASP A 717 -26.43 -11.03 -22.04
N PRO A 718 -27.33 -11.38 -22.98
CA PRO A 718 -27.04 -12.27 -24.12
C PRO A 718 -26.18 -11.61 -25.22
N TRP A 719 -25.50 -10.52 -24.89
CA TRP A 719 -24.44 -9.88 -25.69
C TRP A 719 -23.05 -10.04 -25.05
N SER A 720 -23.01 -10.45 -23.77
CA SER A 720 -21.80 -10.72 -23.01
C SER A 720 -21.23 -12.11 -23.37
N VAL A 721 -20.81 -12.33 -24.63
CA VAL A 721 -20.27 -13.64 -25.06
C VAL A 721 -18.95 -13.58 -25.81
N THR A 722 -18.12 -14.61 -25.61
CA THR A 722 -16.81 -14.82 -26.27
C THR A 722 -16.95 -15.36 -27.70
N ARG A 723 -17.95 -14.89 -28.47
CA ARG A 723 -18.41 -15.49 -29.73
C ARG A 723 -17.97 -14.71 -30.98
N ILE A 724 -17.14 -15.33 -31.82
CA ILE A 724 -16.88 -14.85 -33.19
C ILE A 724 -18.13 -15.11 -34.04
N PHE A 725 -18.90 -14.06 -34.36
CA PHE A 725 -20.15 -14.16 -35.12
C PHE A 725 -20.03 -13.69 -36.59
N GLY A 726 -18.93 -13.04 -36.95
CA GLY A 726 -18.68 -12.61 -38.32
C GLY A 726 -17.25 -12.94 -38.76
N LEU A 727 -17.12 -13.61 -39.90
CA LEU A 727 -15.84 -13.83 -40.58
C LEU A 727 -15.99 -13.49 -42.06
N SER A 728 -15.06 -12.69 -42.57
CA SER A 728 -14.99 -12.31 -43.99
C SER A 728 -13.53 -12.29 -44.43
N ALA A 729 -13.27 -12.51 -45.72
CA ALA A 729 -11.91 -12.49 -46.26
C ALA A 729 -11.87 -11.89 -47.67
N ASN A 730 -10.73 -11.31 -48.00
CA ASN A 730 -10.39 -10.83 -49.33
C ASN A 730 -8.96 -11.27 -49.69
N ALA A 731 -8.48 -10.90 -50.89
CA ALA A 731 -7.16 -11.33 -51.38
C ALA A 731 -5.95 -10.84 -50.55
N SER A 732 -6.15 -9.90 -49.61
CA SER A 732 -5.10 -9.26 -48.80
C SER A 732 -5.22 -9.48 -47.29
N GLN A 733 -6.40 -9.83 -46.75
CA GLN A 733 -6.60 -10.06 -45.32
C GLN A 733 -7.90 -10.83 -45.04
N ALA A 734 -7.99 -11.42 -43.85
CA ALA A 734 -9.26 -11.74 -43.20
C ALA A 734 -9.72 -10.57 -42.33
N THR A 735 -11.01 -10.53 -41.99
CA THR A 735 -11.61 -9.56 -41.09
C THR A 735 -12.69 -10.24 -40.26
N LEU A 736 -12.47 -10.23 -38.94
CA LEU A 736 -13.25 -10.89 -37.92
C LEU A 736 -14.15 -9.87 -37.22
N ARG A 737 -15.33 -10.33 -36.80
CA ARG A 737 -16.22 -9.63 -35.86
C ARG A 737 -16.61 -10.59 -34.75
N PHE A 738 -16.37 -10.18 -33.52
CA PHE A 738 -16.71 -10.94 -32.33
C PHE A 738 -17.48 -10.06 -31.34
N ALA A 739 -18.36 -10.69 -30.57
CA ALA A 739 -19.05 -10.04 -29.46
C ALA A 739 -18.04 -9.69 -28.36
N SER A 740 -18.33 -8.63 -27.63
CA SER A 740 -17.48 -8.09 -26.58
C SER A 740 -18.34 -7.26 -25.63
N TRP A 741 -17.85 -7.06 -24.41
CA TRP A 741 -18.46 -6.16 -23.44
C TRP A 741 -17.41 -5.18 -22.88
N LEU A 742 -17.87 -4.15 -22.17
CA LEU A 742 -17.01 -3.06 -21.69
C LEU A 742 -16.06 -3.55 -20.58
N GLY A 743 -14.81 -3.07 -20.58
CA GLY A 743 -13.84 -3.29 -19.50
C GLY A 743 -12.99 -4.56 -19.61
N GLN A 744 -13.30 -5.48 -20.53
CA GLN A 744 -12.52 -6.70 -20.75
C GLN A 744 -11.45 -6.56 -21.85
N ARG A 745 -10.42 -7.42 -21.77
CA ARG A 745 -9.36 -7.58 -22.76
C ARG A 745 -9.40 -8.97 -23.38
N PHE A 746 -9.29 -9.04 -24.70
CA PHE A 746 -9.39 -10.28 -25.47
C PHE A 746 -8.11 -10.59 -26.23
N GLY A 747 -7.61 -11.81 -26.10
CA GLY A 747 -6.65 -12.39 -27.03
C GLY A 747 -7.36 -12.90 -28.28
N VAL A 748 -6.74 -12.76 -29.45
CA VAL A 748 -7.24 -13.35 -30.70
C VAL A 748 -6.14 -14.15 -31.39
N GLU A 749 -6.42 -15.42 -31.65
CA GLU A 749 -5.46 -16.38 -32.19
C GLU A 749 -6.02 -17.10 -33.42
N ARG A 750 -5.11 -17.65 -34.24
CA ARG A 750 -5.43 -18.41 -35.46
C ARG A 750 -4.57 -19.66 -35.60
N SER A 751 -5.18 -20.76 -36.04
CA SER A 751 -4.49 -21.98 -36.47
C SER A 751 -4.81 -22.30 -37.94
N GLU A 752 -3.93 -23.08 -38.59
CA GLU A 752 -4.21 -23.71 -39.89
C GLU A 752 -4.77 -25.14 -39.74
N ASP A 753 -4.58 -25.78 -38.57
CA ASP A 753 -5.03 -27.14 -38.30
C ASP A 753 -5.38 -27.34 -36.81
N LEU A 754 -6.68 -27.47 -36.52
CA LEU A 754 -7.23 -27.74 -35.19
C LEU A 754 -6.67 -29.02 -34.53
N LEU A 755 -6.09 -29.95 -35.30
CA LEU A 755 -5.56 -31.22 -34.78
C LEU A 755 -4.16 -31.09 -34.18
N THR A 756 -3.44 -30.00 -34.45
CA THR A 756 -2.06 -29.78 -33.99
C THR A 756 -1.95 -29.03 -32.67
N ASN A 757 -2.99 -28.24 -32.34
CA ASN A 757 -2.97 -27.22 -31.29
C ASN A 757 -1.87 -26.14 -31.46
N ASP A 758 -1.34 -25.97 -32.68
CA ASP A 758 -0.45 -24.85 -33.02
C ASP A 758 -1.28 -23.60 -33.29
N TRP A 759 -1.26 -22.64 -32.37
CA TRP A 759 -1.98 -21.36 -32.47
C TRP A 759 -0.99 -20.19 -32.63
N THR A 760 -1.28 -19.31 -33.59
CA THR A 760 -0.55 -18.06 -33.84
C THR A 760 -1.38 -16.89 -33.29
N ASN A 761 -0.80 -16.10 -32.39
CA ASN A 761 -1.43 -14.87 -31.91
C ASN A 761 -1.54 -13.82 -33.05
N ILE A 762 -2.66 -13.10 -33.08
CA ILE A 762 -2.93 -11.96 -33.98
C ILE A 762 -3.03 -10.64 -33.19
N ALA A 763 -3.58 -10.69 -31.98
CA ALA A 763 -3.53 -9.58 -31.02
C ALA A 763 -3.64 -10.11 -29.58
N ASP A 764 -2.75 -9.67 -28.70
CA ASP A 764 -2.68 -10.12 -27.29
C ASP A 764 -3.70 -9.43 -26.36
N SER A 765 -4.09 -8.20 -26.66
CA SER A 765 -4.89 -7.36 -25.76
C SER A 765 -5.81 -6.43 -26.54
N VAL A 766 -6.95 -6.97 -26.97
CA VAL A 766 -7.99 -6.23 -27.68
C VAL A 766 -9.06 -5.79 -26.68
N TRP A 767 -9.17 -4.48 -26.42
CA TRP A 767 -10.20 -3.94 -25.53
C TRP A 767 -11.62 -4.12 -26.08
N GLY A 768 -12.50 -4.65 -25.24
CA GLY A 768 -13.92 -4.81 -25.53
C GLY A 768 -14.71 -3.50 -25.60
N ARG A 769 -15.85 -3.55 -26.28
CA ARG A 769 -16.79 -2.45 -26.48
C ARG A 769 -18.20 -2.95 -26.18
N THR A 770 -19.16 -2.05 -25.98
CA THR A 770 -20.59 -2.39 -25.74
C THR A 770 -21.35 -2.90 -26.98
N ASP A 771 -20.66 -3.49 -27.96
CA ASP A 771 -21.25 -3.97 -29.21
C ASP A 771 -20.48 -5.13 -29.86
N SER A 772 -19.36 -4.85 -30.53
CA SER A 772 -18.55 -5.86 -31.21
C SER A 772 -17.22 -5.29 -31.66
N VAL A 773 -16.12 -6.01 -31.43
CA VAL A 773 -14.83 -5.62 -32.00
C VAL A 773 -14.69 -6.17 -33.42
N THR A 774 -14.14 -5.35 -34.31
CA THR A 774 -13.75 -5.76 -35.66
C THR A 774 -12.23 -5.77 -35.76
N LEU A 775 -11.63 -6.94 -36.03
CA LEU A 775 -10.18 -7.13 -36.13
C LEU A 775 -9.79 -7.59 -37.55
N ALA A 776 -8.69 -7.08 -38.08
CA ALA A 776 -8.12 -7.52 -39.35
C ALA A 776 -6.93 -8.46 -39.13
N ASP A 777 -6.85 -9.54 -39.93
CA ASP A 777 -5.70 -10.43 -39.98
C ASP A 777 -5.06 -10.39 -41.38
N PRO A 778 -3.98 -9.60 -41.57
CA PRO A 778 -3.21 -9.61 -42.82
C PRO A 778 -2.47 -10.93 -43.08
N GLY A 779 -2.20 -11.73 -42.04
CA GLY A 779 -1.51 -13.01 -42.15
C GLY A 779 -2.34 -14.09 -42.87
N ALA A 780 -3.65 -13.90 -42.97
CA ALA A 780 -4.57 -14.75 -43.72
C ALA A 780 -4.38 -14.71 -45.25
N ALA A 781 -3.65 -13.73 -45.80
CA ALA A 781 -3.54 -13.51 -47.23
C ALA A 781 -3.10 -14.78 -48.00
N GLY A 782 -3.94 -15.23 -48.94
CA GLY A 782 -3.67 -16.40 -49.79
C GLY A 782 -3.85 -17.77 -49.12
N ARG A 783 -4.29 -17.84 -47.86
CA ARG A 783 -4.56 -19.10 -47.13
C ARG A 783 -6.06 -19.47 -47.23
N THR A 784 -6.37 -20.76 -47.30
CA THR A 784 -7.76 -21.24 -47.49
C THR A 784 -8.38 -21.91 -46.27
N ASN A 785 -7.55 -22.47 -45.38
CA ASN A 785 -7.98 -23.18 -44.19
C ASN A 785 -7.42 -22.41 -42.99
N LEU A 786 -8.27 -21.64 -42.32
CA LEU A 786 -7.91 -20.86 -41.14
C LEU A 786 -9.02 -20.98 -40.10
N PHE A 787 -8.63 -21.32 -38.89
CA PHE A 787 -9.49 -21.38 -37.72
C PHE A 787 -9.08 -20.27 -36.77
N TYR A 788 -10.04 -19.67 -36.07
CA TYR A 788 -9.79 -18.56 -35.15
C TYR A 788 -10.46 -18.83 -33.81
N ARG A 789 -9.86 -18.34 -32.73
CA ARG A 789 -10.46 -18.31 -31.40
C ARG A 789 -10.22 -16.97 -30.74
N THR A 790 -11.17 -16.58 -29.90
CA THR A 790 -11.06 -15.52 -28.90
C THR A 790 -10.77 -16.16 -27.55
N SER A 791 -9.88 -15.56 -26.77
CA SER A 791 -9.64 -15.89 -25.36
C SER A 791 -9.80 -14.64 -24.51
N GLN A 792 -10.17 -14.80 -23.24
CA GLN A 792 -9.98 -13.73 -22.27
C GLN A 792 -8.48 -13.60 -21.99
N ALA A 793 -7.96 -12.37 -21.96
CA ALA A 793 -6.59 -12.14 -21.51
C ALA A 793 -6.60 -12.11 -19.96
N HIS A 794 -6.19 -13.22 -19.34
CA HIS A 794 -5.95 -13.28 -17.90
C HIS A 794 -4.62 -12.60 -17.55
N GLU A 795 -4.59 -11.87 -16.45
CA GLU A 795 -3.37 -11.40 -15.76
C GLU A 795 -3.03 -12.36 -14.61
#